data_AF-D2VLK2-F1
#
_entry.id   AF-D2VLK2-F1
#
_cell.length_a   1.000
_cell.length_b   1.000
_cell.length_c   1.000
_cell.angle_alpha   90.00
_cell.angle_beta   90.00
_cell.angle_gamma   90.00
#
_symmetry.space_group_name_H-M   'P 1'
#
loop_
_entity.id
_entity.type
_entity.pdbx_description
1 polymer ?
#
loop_
_entity_poly.entity_id
_entity_poly.type
_entity_poly.pdbx_seq_one_letter_code
_entity_poly.pdbx_strand_id
1 'polypeptide(L)'
;MFSVWKHGLSKTTTLLGNSLPSNSVAITSHLTSNHILFNAAASSTISRSKKDVAGGRKKDLVKRNQQKEHQKRMDQKKAALEQRNKEKLAMKRASKDSELDKPKPPSIEKLYPKKKVTGKYIAELAKTPSLAEFVNTSKNIDVSKLSEQTGYFGLKHFKDASSMRDSLVLAKGRVDDLVSSIEKGEDVSRNTLELTNLRFSYLSSLKAFIQLHPFEDLAVAAQEIHDNFSQFFAQRALTNEKFGKATQSLVLDTPLANEVRNIYGVESSREKFTEAKEDFEKRVKELNDYIQTHVNTKVRGSMRIYELPEAHSKSLKMEVQKKKKFILLNLEKDLEAILTNVSEESLRTDLFDEATKKFFTGSADNEFNSKVASAIDASNAFAKTLGYQSFVEMKIATVNMSNNNVPKVDDFVKVIGQLKEQIDIKKEVEKLSELKITRMTDPVLKRCFYNKSKQTAEDLKLFTPGFDIMQLSNLHYNRVRVNYLPSDIQNYMSLSSVLDGLTKTVASQAFGVEVVPEKLAPSETWSPLNIKKLNVVSNGKVVGHIYLDLFEREKTQHFDAYASDKAKLHPISGENGLKSAVIQMNLGDHIYSVSNTLNLKQFKSLSGAFGQALFHILSQSSSAVSETNLLSKVVRKVFERLPQNTEFLLANLSHRGSKQPIPEEYARQLSTTPTQYPLELVQQMVYSLFELEVFKPIDASQSTPIEILSSIESRFCKPYTQLIPNISFFSKRLFNLESQPYYSELYTEIVAAHIFASGLSGSDMSKFSSSLKSVLSTEAATKPLESITKLLGADRPDATFFAKEIQ
;
A
#
# COMPACT_ATOMS: atom_id res chain seq x y z
N MET A 1 13.70 -30.41 -36.16
CA MET A 1 14.74 -31.39 -36.56
C MET A 1 15.18 -32.15 -35.31
N PHE A 2 15.45 -33.47 -35.43
CA PHE A 2 16.22 -34.39 -34.56
C PHE A 2 16.49 -34.05 -33.06
N SER A 3 16.44 -34.98 -32.08
CA SER A 3 15.98 -36.38 -32.05
C SER A 3 16.04 -37.00 -30.63
N VAL A 4 15.02 -37.79 -30.26
CA VAL A 4 15.07 -39.13 -29.61
C VAL A 4 16.04 -39.39 -28.43
N TRP A 5 15.51 -39.78 -27.25
CA TRP A 5 15.87 -41.07 -26.60
C TRP A 5 14.87 -41.65 -25.58
N LYS A 6 14.98 -42.99 -25.38
CA LYS A 6 14.18 -43.95 -24.58
C LYS A 6 15.15 -44.94 -23.91
N HIS A 7 14.86 -45.72 -22.87
CA HIS A 7 13.65 -46.06 -22.10
C HIS A 7 14.11 -46.56 -20.69
N GLY A 8 13.19 -46.91 -19.78
CA GLY A 8 13.56 -47.63 -18.54
C GLY A 8 12.37 -47.94 -17.61
N LEU A 9 11.88 -49.18 -17.61
CA LEU A 9 10.71 -49.65 -16.83
C LEU A 9 11.09 -50.86 -15.95
N SER A 10 10.66 -50.88 -14.68
CA SER A 10 10.37 -52.06 -13.82
C SER A 10 9.88 -51.55 -12.43
N LYS A 11 8.71 -51.89 -11.86
CA LYS A 11 8.21 -53.18 -11.30
C LYS A 11 9.12 -53.72 -10.16
N THR A 12 8.67 -54.18 -8.98
CA THR A 12 7.33 -54.71 -8.56
C THR A 12 7.12 -54.91 -7.02
N THR A 13 5.91 -54.61 -6.50
CA THR A 13 5.05 -55.30 -5.47
C THR A 13 5.47 -55.81 -4.04
N THR A 14 4.62 -55.45 -3.03
CA THR A 14 4.04 -56.26 -1.88
C THR A 14 4.91 -56.78 -0.70
N LEU A 15 4.43 -57.17 0.51
CA LEU A 15 3.10 -57.38 1.20
C LEU A 15 3.31 -57.35 2.76
N LEU A 16 2.25 -57.11 3.57
CA LEU A 16 1.95 -57.51 5.00
C LEU A 16 3.04 -57.41 6.13
N GLY A 17 2.72 -57.26 7.43
CA GLY A 17 1.46 -57.08 8.18
C GLY A 17 1.63 -57.44 9.69
N ASN A 18 0.75 -56.93 10.58
CA ASN A 18 0.57 -57.32 12.01
C ASN A 18 1.80 -57.10 12.97
N SER A 19 1.71 -56.99 14.32
CA SER A 19 0.59 -56.97 15.30
C SER A 19 0.98 -56.17 16.58
N LEU A 20 -0.03 -55.88 17.41
CA LEU A 20 0.03 -55.56 18.86
C LEU A 20 0.83 -56.63 19.68
N PRO A 21 1.23 -56.42 20.97
CA PRO A 21 0.41 -55.76 22.00
C PRO A 21 1.10 -54.91 23.11
N SER A 22 0.22 -54.43 23.98
CA SER A 22 0.36 -53.68 25.22
C SER A 22 1.31 -54.26 26.28
N ASN A 23 1.78 -53.40 27.19
CA ASN A 23 1.30 -53.49 28.58
C ASN A 23 1.35 -52.16 29.36
N SER A 24 0.33 -51.99 30.20
CA SER A 24 0.07 -50.85 31.09
C SER A 24 0.58 -51.09 32.52
N VAL A 25 0.70 -50.02 33.31
CA VAL A 25 0.45 -49.85 34.77
C VAL A 25 1.05 -48.47 35.10
N ALA A 26 0.28 -47.37 35.23
CA ALA A 26 -0.66 -47.02 36.31
C ALA A 26 0.07 -46.99 37.68
N ILE A 27 0.06 -45.91 38.48
CA ILE A 27 -1.08 -45.48 39.31
C ILE A 27 -0.79 -44.11 39.97
N THR A 28 -1.74 -43.16 39.84
CA THR A 28 -2.19 -42.09 40.80
C THR A 28 -1.17 -41.17 41.52
N SER A 29 -1.25 -39.82 41.36
CA SER A 29 -1.91 -38.82 42.27
C SER A 29 -1.15 -38.53 43.60
N HIS A 30 -1.05 -37.33 44.17
CA HIS A 30 -1.94 -36.15 44.28
C HIS A 30 -1.10 -34.84 44.33
N LEU A 31 -1.59 -33.65 43.92
CA LEU A 31 -2.11 -32.56 44.80
C LEU A 31 -1.36 -32.43 46.15
N THR A 32 -0.77 -31.30 46.57
CA THR A 32 -1.27 -29.90 46.65
C THR A 32 -0.11 -28.86 46.59
N SER A 33 -0.23 -27.73 45.88
CA SER A 33 -0.61 -26.36 46.34
C SER A 33 0.23 -25.69 47.46
N ASN A 34 0.69 -24.45 47.15
CA ASN A 34 0.92 -23.31 48.08
C ASN A 34 2.10 -23.42 49.08
N HIS A 35 2.79 -22.36 49.53
CA HIS A 35 2.87 -20.91 49.18
C HIS A 35 4.14 -20.32 49.86
N ILE A 36 4.55 -19.08 49.53
CA ILE A 36 5.15 -18.06 50.46
C ILE A 36 6.48 -18.49 51.15
N LEU A 37 7.66 -18.03 50.72
CA LEU A 37 8.29 -16.69 50.86
C LEU A 37 9.34 -16.60 52.01
N PHE A 38 10.27 -15.66 51.81
CA PHE A 38 11.19 -15.02 52.75
C PHE A 38 12.57 -15.62 53.11
N ASN A 39 13.55 -14.77 52.82
CA ASN A 39 14.95 -14.74 53.23
C ASN A 39 15.16 -14.80 54.76
N ALA A 40 16.25 -15.45 55.19
CA ALA A 40 17.34 -14.89 56.02
C ALA A 40 18.33 -16.05 56.31
N ALA A 41 19.55 -16.06 55.78
CA ALA A 41 20.72 -15.26 56.17
C ALA A 41 21.42 -15.76 57.46
N ALA A 42 22.69 -16.17 57.29
CA ALA A 42 23.71 -16.43 58.33
C ALA A 42 23.45 -17.61 59.31
N SER A 43 24.46 -18.25 59.92
CA SER A 43 25.88 -18.45 59.56
C SER A 43 26.47 -19.44 60.59
N SER A 44 27.08 -20.55 60.16
CA SER A 44 27.88 -21.39 61.07
C SER A 44 29.02 -22.13 60.37
N THR A 45 30.21 -21.59 60.61
CA THR A 45 31.59 -22.05 60.38
C THR A 45 31.87 -23.53 60.69
N ILE A 46 33.08 -24.00 60.28
CA ILE A 46 33.78 -25.27 60.61
C ILE A 46 33.56 -26.36 59.53
N SER A 47 34.57 -27.01 58.92
CA SER A 47 36.04 -27.02 59.12
C SER A 47 36.86 -27.11 57.80
N ARG A 48 38.18 -26.96 57.95
CA ARG A 48 39.23 -26.91 56.91
C ARG A 48 39.36 -28.19 56.07
N SER A 49 39.78 -28.02 54.82
CA SER A 49 41.00 -28.71 54.35
C SER A 49 41.94 -27.72 53.67
N LYS A 50 43.26 -27.89 53.85
CA LYS A 50 44.30 -27.01 53.27
C LYS A 50 44.94 -27.72 52.07
N LYS A 51 44.81 -27.13 50.89
CA LYS A 51 45.82 -27.11 49.81
C LYS A 51 45.55 -25.92 48.88
N ASP A 52 46.52 -25.57 48.04
CA ASP A 52 46.43 -24.56 46.97
C ASP A 52 46.46 -23.06 47.33
N VAL A 53 47.22 -22.68 48.38
CA VAL A 53 47.65 -21.28 48.58
C VAL A 53 48.95 -20.99 47.82
N ALA A 54 48.87 -20.86 46.50
CA ALA A 54 49.96 -20.33 45.66
C ALA A 54 49.48 -19.58 44.41
N GLY A 55 48.40 -20.03 43.76
CA GLY A 55 47.94 -19.45 42.48
C GLY A 55 47.15 -18.13 42.57
N GLY A 56 46.52 -17.83 43.72
CA GLY A 56 45.57 -16.70 43.83
C GLY A 56 46.21 -15.31 43.75
N ARG A 57 47.32 -15.07 44.45
CA ARG A 57 47.88 -13.72 44.65
C ARG A 57 48.36 -13.03 43.37
N LYS A 58 48.71 -13.76 42.31
CA LYS A 58 49.07 -13.16 41.01
C LYS A 58 47.85 -12.68 40.21
N LYS A 59 46.71 -13.38 40.26
CA LYS A 59 45.50 -12.98 39.48
C LYS A 59 44.84 -11.71 40.03
N ASP A 60 44.80 -11.54 41.36
CA ASP A 60 44.21 -10.34 41.96
C ASP A 60 45.05 -9.08 41.75
N LEU A 61 46.39 -9.21 41.70
CA LEU A 61 47.28 -8.09 41.41
C LEU A 61 47.11 -7.60 39.96
N VAL A 62 46.98 -8.53 39.00
CA VAL A 62 46.72 -8.20 37.59
C VAL A 62 45.36 -7.51 37.42
N LYS A 63 44.29 -8.02 38.06
CA LYS A 63 42.97 -7.37 38.03
C LYS A 63 43.02 -5.94 38.60
N ARG A 64 43.68 -5.74 39.76
CA ARG A 64 43.81 -4.39 40.36
C ARG A 64 44.60 -3.43 39.46
N ASN A 65 45.64 -3.90 38.78
CA ASN A 65 46.40 -3.06 37.84
C ASN A 65 45.57 -2.71 36.59
N GLN A 66 44.86 -3.67 36.00
CA GLN A 66 43.94 -3.41 34.87
C GLN A 66 42.82 -2.42 35.25
N GLN A 67 42.28 -2.52 36.46
CA GLN A 67 41.23 -1.62 36.95
C GLN A 67 41.76 -0.19 37.19
N LYS A 68 42.99 -0.05 37.71
CA LYS A 68 43.68 1.26 37.81
C LYS A 68 44.00 1.86 36.44
N GLU A 69 44.41 1.05 35.47
CA GLU A 69 44.68 1.52 34.11
C GLU A 69 43.40 1.98 33.40
N HIS A 70 42.30 1.24 33.58
CA HIS A 70 40.99 1.62 33.08
C HIS A 70 40.50 2.95 33.67
N GLN A 71 40.62 3.12 35.00
CA GLN A 71 40.29 4.39 35.66
C GLN A 71 41.12 5.55 35.11
N LYS A 72 42.45 5.37 34.98
CA LYS A 72 43.34 6.40 34.42
C LYS A 72 42.95 6.81 32.98
N ARG A 73 42.51 5.86 32.14
CA ARG A 73 41.99 6.14 30.79
C ARG A 73 40.66 6.90 30.82
N MET A 74 39.78 6.62 31.78
CA MET A 74 38.52 7.36 31.96
C MET A 74 38.76 8.79 32.44
N ASP A 75 39.69 9.00 33.37
CA ASP A 75 40.06 10.33 33.86
C ASP A 75 40.73 11.17 32.76
N GLN A 76 41.60 10.56 31.94
CA GLN A 76 42.17 11.21 30.75
C GLN A 76 41.10 11.61 29.71
N LYS A 77 40.11 10.75 29.46
CA LYS A 77 38.97 11.09 28.57
C LYS A 77 38.14 12.24 29.13
N LYS A 78 37.92 12.28 30.45
CA LYS A 78 37.20 13.37 31.12
C LYS A 78 37.94 14.70 31.00
N ALA A 79 39.25 14.72 31.24
CA ALA A 79 40.09 15.90 31.06
C ALA A 79 40.10 16.41 29.60
N ALA A 80 40.23 15.52 28.62
CA ALA A 80 40.18 15.88 27.21
C ALA A 80 38.82 16.45 26.76
N LEU A 81 37.71 15.96 27.31
CA LEU A 81 36.38 16.50 27.07
C LEU A 81 36.23 17.90 27.68
N GLU A 82 36.73 18.09 28.90
CA GLU A 82 36.70 19.39 29.58
C GLU A 82 37.54 20.45 28.86
N GLN A 83 38.71 20.06 28.33
CA GLN A 83 39.54 20.92 27.50
C GLN A 83 38.83 21.31 26.19
N ARG A 84 38.25 20.35 25.45
CA ARG A 84 37.45 20.64 24.25
C ARG A 84 36.27 21.58 24.53
N ASN A 85 35.66 21.49 25.71
CA ASN A 85 34.59 22.40 26.11
C ASN A 85 35.11 23.81 26.41
N LYS A 86 36.30 23.96 27.03
CA LYS A 86 36.97 25.26 27.20
C LYS A 86 37.36 25.88 25.85
N GLU A 87 37.90 25.10 24.92
CA GLU A 87 38.23 25.52 23.55
C GLU A 87 36.99 25.99 22.78
N LYS A 88 35.87 25.25 22.84
CA LYS A 88 34.59 25.68 22.25
C LYS A 88 34.04 26.98 22.88
N LEU A 89 34.24 27.16 24.19
CA LEU A 89 33.83 28.40 24.88
C LEU A 89 34.70 29.59 24.45
N ALA A 90 36.00 29.38 24.24
CA ALA A 90 36.92 30.38 23.73
C ALA A 90 36.59 30.78 22.28
N MET A 91 36.33 29.82 21.39
CA MET A 91 35.89 30.09 20.02
C MET A 91 34.58 30.89 19.96
N LYS A 92 33.61 30.58 20.84
CA LYS A 92 32.35 31.36 20.96
C LYS A 92 32.53 32.78 21.50
N ARG A 93 33.64 33.07 22.21
CA ARG A 93 33.98 34.45 22.61
C ARG A 93 34.65 35.17 21.44
N ALA A 94 35.66 34.55 20.82
CA ALA A 94 36.37 35.10 19.66
C ALA A 94 35.45 35.41 18.46
N SER A 95 34.42 34.62 18.19
CA SER A 95 33.46 34.94 17.11
C SER A 95 32.61 36.18 17.42
N LYS A 96 32.27 36.41 18.68
CA LYS A 96 31.37 37.47 19.12
C LYS A 96 32.00 38.87 19.03
N ASP A 97 33.32 38.95 19.17
CA ASP A 97 34.08 40.20 19.05
C ASP A 97 34.33 40.58 17.57
N SER A 98 33.94 39.74 16.60
CA SER A 98 34.12 39.96 15.15
C SER A 98 32.88 40.43 14.38
N GLU A 99 31.73 40.59 15.05
CA GLU A 99 30.45 40.96 14.41
C GLU A 99 30.14 42.48 14.43
N LEU A 100 31.03 43.31 14.98
CA LEU A 100 30.75 44.74 15.20
C LEU A 100 30.97 45.67 13.99
N ASP A 101 31.64 45.22 12.91
CA ASP A 101 32.03 46.08 11.77
C ASP A 101 31.72 45.47 10.38
N LYS A 102 30.44 45.17 10.09
CA LYS A 102 30.00 44.81 8.72
C LYS A 102 28.75 45.59 8.27
N PRO A 103 28.76 46.20 7.07
CA PRO A 103 27.63 46.99 6.58
C PRO A 103 26.43 46.10 6.19
N LYS A 104 25.22 46.61 6.45
CA LYS A 104 23.97 45.91 6.13
C LYS A 104 23.78 45.77 4.61
N PRO A 105 23.33 44.60 4.10
CA PRO A 105 22.95 44.45 2.70
C PRO A 105 21.64 45.20 2.38
N PRO A 106 21.41 45.61 1.12
CA PRO A 106 20.22 46.36 0.72
C PRO A 106 18.94 45.52 0.78
N SER A 107 17.80 46.17 1.03
CA SER A 107 16.52 45.51 1.24
C SER A 107 15.94 44.87 -0.03
N ILE A 108 15.32 43.70 0.15
CA ILE A 108 14.72 42.83 -0.89
C ILE A 108 13.50 43.47 -1.62
N GLU A 109 13.02 44.63 -1.17
CA GLU A 109 11.78 45.25 -1.68
C GLU A 109 11.85 45.81 -3.12
N LYS A 110 13.00 45.78 -3.79
CA LYS A 110 13.16 46.31 -5.16
C LYS A 110 13.01 45.29 -6.31
N LEU A 111 12.81 44.00 -6.03
CA LEU A 111 12.80 42.95 -7.08
C LEU A 111 11.42 42.34 -7.40
N TYR A 112 10.37 42.64 -6.65
CA TYR A 112 9.03 42.09 -6.89
C TYR A 112 7.90 43.12 -6.72
N PRO A 113 7.21 43.56 -7.78
CA PRO A 113 6.03 44.40 -7.65
C PRO A 113 4.86 43.60 -7.09
N LYS A 114 4.58 43.78 -5.79
CA LYS A 114 3.43 43.16 -5.11
C LYS A 114 2.11 43.61 -5.78
N LYS A 115 1.44 42.71 -6.52
CA LYS A 115 0.00 42.87 -6.80
C LYS A 115 -0.74 42.90 -5.45
N LYS A 116 -1.64 43.87 -5.26
CA LYS A 116 -2.36 44.07 -3.99
C LYS A 116 -3.30 42.90 -3.69
N VAL A 117 -2.82 41.92 -2.93
CA VAL A 117 -3.68 41.08 -2.09
C VAL A 117 -4.27 42.00 -1.01
N THR A 118 -5.58 42.00 -0.84
CA THR A 118 -6.28 42.89 0.10
C THR A 118 -5.87 42.54 1.53
N GLY A 119 -5.38 43.53 2.29
CA GLY A 119 -4.84 43.32 3.65
C GLY A 119 -5.83 42.69 4.65
N LYS A 120 -7.14 42.72 4.35
CA LYS A 120 -8.19 42.03 5.10
C LYS A 120 -8.00 40.50 5.10
N TYR A 121 -7.65 39.90 3.95
CA TYR A 121 -7.40 38.46 3.82
C TYR A 121 -6.16 38.02 4.60
N ILE A 122 -5.10 38.83 4.57
CA ILE A 122 -3.86 38.59 5.34
C ILE A 122 -4.12 38.70 6.86
N ALA A 123 -4.98 39.64 7.29
CA ALA A 123 -5.36 39.81 8.68
C ALA A 123 -6.32 38.73 9.22
N GLU A 124 -7.07 38.05 8.35
CA GLU A 124 -7.85 36.86 8.71
C GLU A 124 -6.97 35.61 8.78
N LEU A 125 -6.05 35.41 7.82
CA LEU A 125 -5.05 34.33 7.86
C LEU A 125 -4.19 34.35 9.12
N ALA A 126 -3.83 35.54 9.63
CA ALA A 126 -3.09 35.70 10.89
C ALA A 126 -3.86 35.28 12.16
N LYS A 127 -5.16 34.98 12.05
CA LYS A 127 -6.00 34.45 13.14
C LYS A 127 -6.29 32.95 13.00
N THR A 128 -5.86 32.33 11.91
CA THR A 128 -6.01 30.89 11.69
C THR A 128 -4.99 30.16 12.58
N PRO A 129 -5.39 29.11 13.34
CA PRO A 129 -4.43 28.30 14.08
C PRO A 129 -3.41 27.70 13.12
N SER A 130 -2.17 27.53 13.58
CA SER A 130 -1.17 26.80 12.81
C SER A 130 -1.65 25.38 12.52
N LEU A 131 -1.22 24.79 11.40
CA LEU A 131 -1.60 23.42 11.05
C LEU A 131 -1.19 22.42 12.16
N ALA A 132 -0.10 22.73 12.88
CA ALA A 132 0.32 22.01 14.08
C ALA A 132 -0.68 22.09 15.25
N GLU A 133 -1.25 23.24 15.56
CA GLU A 133 -2.30 23.39 16.59
C GLU A 133 -3.64 22.79 16.13
N PHE A 134 -3.95 22.93 14.84
CA PHE A 134 -5.18 22.41 14.23
C PHE A 134 -5.25 20.88 14.24
N VAL A 135 -4.14 20.20 13.96
CA VAL A 135 -4.06 18.74 13.96
C VAL A 135 -3.97 18.17 15.39
N ASN A 136 -3.23 18.81 16.30
CA ASN A 136 -3.00 18.29 17.66
C ASN A 136 -4.08 18.70 18.69
N THR A 137 -5.18 19.35 18.29
CA THR A 137 -6.28 19.70 19.21
C THR A 137 -7.17 18.48 19.50
N SER A 138 -6.95 17.86 20.66
CA SER A 138 -7.72 16.73 21.16
C SER A 138 -8.66 17.11 22.32
N LYS A 139 -9.91 16.68 22.21
CA LYS A 139 -10.77 16.33 23.35
C LYS A 139 -11.47 15.03 22.98
N ASN A 140 -11.17 13.95 23.70
CA ASN A 140 -11.82 12.67 23.46
C ASN A 140 -13.32 12.81 23.78
N ILE A 141 -14.18 12.46 22.83
CA ILE A 141 -15.62 12.33 23.06
C ILE A 141 -16.04 10.91 22.76
N ASP A 142 -16.80 10.37 23.70
CA ASP A 142 -17.59 9.16 23.60
C ASP A 142 -18.63 9.29 22.47
N VAL A 143 -18.37 8.61 21.35
CA VAL A 143 -19.19 8.68 20.11
C VAL A 143 -20.62 8.18 20.35
N SER A 144 -20.88 7.42 21.42
CA SER A 144 -22.24 6.97 21.77
C SER A 144 -23.19 8.12 22.16
N LYS A 145 -22.66 9.33 22.41
CA LYS A 145 -23.43 10.52 22.81
C LYS A 145 -23.74 11.50 21.68
N LEU A 146 -23.28 11.22 20.46
CA LEU A 146 -23.62 12.00 19.27
C LEU A 146 -24.91 11.43 18.64
N SER A 147 -26.05 12.02 19.00
CA SER A 147 -27.36 11.64 18.48
C SER A 147 -27.50 11.92 16.97
N GLU A 148 -27.91 10.89 16.21
CA GLU A 148 -28.74 10.83 14.97
C GLU A 148 -28.69 11.94 13.89
N GLN A 149 -27.84 12.96 14.00
CA GLN A 149 -27.72 14.09 13.08
C GLN A 149 -26.26 14.29 12.66
N THR A 150 -25.63 13.20 12.28
CA THR A 150 -24.29 13.18 11.69
C THR A 150 -24.38 13.53 10.21
N GLY A 151 -23.70 14.58 9.76
CA GLY A 151 -23.53 14.81 8.32
C GLY A 151 -22.31 14.10 7.74
N TYR A 152 -22.21 14.16 6.42
CA TYR A 152 -21.21 13.45 5.66
C TYR A 152 -20.45 14.41 4.72
N PHE A 153 -19.40 15.06 5.26
CA PHE A 153 -18.50 15.95 4.52
C PHE A 153 -19.18 17.10 3.76
N GLY A 154 -20.27 17.63 4.33
CA GLY A 154 -21.10 18.67 3.71
C GLY A 154 -22.17 18.16 2.74
N LEU A 155 -22.35 16.85 2.59
CA LEU A 155 -23.50 16.25 1.92
C LEU A 155 -24.66 16.14 2.93
N LYS A 156 -25.65 17.05 2.81
CA LYS A 156 -26.86 17.12 3.64
C LYS A 156 -27.81 15.96 3.35
N HIS A 157 -27.79 15.46 2.11
CA HIS A 157 -28.56 14.29 1.68
C HIS A 157 -28.08 12.95 2.30
N PHE A 158 -26.95 12.93 2.99
CA PHE A 158 -26.34 11.75 3.59
C PHE A 158 -26.34 11.86 5.13
N LYS A 159 -27.47 12.30 5.69
CA LYS A 159 -27.65 12.50 7.13
C LYS A 159 -28.20 11.25 7.83
N ASP A 160 -29.15 10.60 7.17
CA ASP A 160 -29.93 9.48 7.68
C ASP A 160 -30.47 8.62 6.51
N ALA A 161 -31.06 7.47 6.81
CA ALA A 161 -31.60 6.58 5.78
C ALA A 161 -32.79 7.16 4.99
N SER A 162 -33.50 8.19 5.49
CA SER A 162 -34.60 8.82 4.76
C SER A 162 -34.07 9.78 3.71
N SER A 163 -33.22 10.72 4.13
CA SER A 163 -32.56 11.69 3.25
C SER A 163 -31.74 11.02 2.14
N MET A 164 -31.10 9.88 2.43
CA MET A 164 -30.43 9.09 1.39
C MET A 164 -31.42 8.51 0.37
N ARG A 165 -32.60 8.02 0.78
CA ARG A 165 -33.66 7.55 -0.13
C ARG A 165 -34.27 8.69 -0.95
N ASP A 166 -34.47 9.86 -0.35
CA ASP A 166 -34.92 11.06 -1.07
C ASP A 166 -33.89 11.46 -2.14
N SER A 167 -32.59 11.39 -1.82
CA SER A 167 -31.51 11.63 -2.78
C SER A 167 -31.51 10.63 -3.93
N LEU A 168 -31.87 9.36 -3.68
CA LEU A 168 -31.99 8.34 -4.71
C LEU A 168 -33.12 8.67 -5.69
N VAL A 169 -34.27 9.14 -5.20
CA VAL A 169 -35.40 9.57 -6.05
C VAL A 169 -34.97 10.73 -6.96
N LEU A 170 -34.28 11.74 -6.41
CA LEU A 170 -33.77 12.87 -7.18
C LEU A 170 -32.72 12.45 -8.22
N ALA A 171 -31.78 11.58 -7.85
CA ALA A 171 -30.75 11.07 -8.74
C ALA A 171 -31.35 10.25 -9.90
N LYS A 172 -32.37 9.41 -9.62
CA LYS A 172 -33.11 8.67 -10.65
C LYS A 172 -33.86 9.59 -11.60
N GLY A 173 -34.58 10.60 -11.07
CA GLY A 173 -35.27 11.60 -11.89
C GLY A 173 -34.31 12.32 -12.84
N ARG A 174 -33.12 12.71 -12.36
CA ARG A 174 -32.10 13.35 -13.22
C ARG A 174 -31.54 12.40 -14.28
N VAL A 175 -31.41 11.10 -13.98
CA VAL A 175 -31.05 10.08 -14.98
C VAL A 175 -32.15 9.97 -16.05
N ASP A 176 -33.42 9.90 -15.67
CA ASP A 176 -34.55 9.85 -16.61
C ASP A 176 -34.61 11.11 -17.51
N ASP A 177 -34.41 12.31 -16.95
CA ASP A 177 -34.36 13.56 -17.71
C ASP A 177 -33.25 13.53 -18.78
N LEU A 178 -32.02 13.18 -18.36
CA LEU A 178 -30.84 13.16 -19.23
C LEU A 178 -30.97 12.09 -20.32
N VAL A 179 -31.41 10.88 -19.95
CA VAL A 179 -31.69 9.79 -20.90
C VAL A 179 -32.76 10.22 -21.90
N SER A 180 -33.87 10.83 -21.44
CA SER A 180 -34.97 11.27 -22.31
C SER A 180 -34.57 12.42 -23.25
N SER A 181 -33.64 13.29 -22.83
CA SER A 181 -33.08 14.35 -23.67
C SER A 181 -32.15 13.75 -24.75
N ILE A 182 -31.29 12.80 -24.37
CA ILE A 182 -30.43 12.03 -25.29
C ILE A 182 -31.25 11.23 -26.32
N GLU A 183 -32.33 10.56 -25.90
CA GLU A 183 -33.26 9.83 -26.79
C GLU A 183 -33.88 10.72 -27.88
N LYS A 184 -34.07 12.02 -27.60
CA LYS A 184 -34.60 13.02 -28.54
C LYS A 184 -33.53 13.65 -29.44
N GLY A 185 -32.25 13.32 -29.24
CA GLY A 185 -31.13 13.96 -29.93
C GLY A 185 -30.75 15.34 -29.39
N GLU A 186 -31.29 15.74 -28.23
CA GLU A 186 -30.99 17.03 -27.60
C GLU A 186 -29.61 16.97 -26.95
N ASP A 187 -28.66 17.79 -27.44
CA ASP A 187 -27.32 18.03 -26.86
C ASP A 187 -26.63 16.75 -26.32
N VAL A 188 -26.67 15.71 -27.15
CA VAL A 188 -26.31 14.32 -26.80
C VAL A 188 -24.92 14.24 -26.17
N SER A 189 -23.99 15.05 -26.68
CA SER A 189 -22.62 15.19 -26.17
C SER A 189 -22.55 15.68 -24.72
N ARG A 190 -23.18 16.82 -24.41
CA ARG A 190 -23.17 17.38 -23.05
C ARG A 190 -23.95 16.51 -22.09
N ASN A 191 -25.12 16.02 -22.52
CA ASN A 191 -25.99 15.21 -21.68
C ASN A 191 -25.34 13.84 -21.34
N THR A 192 -24.65 13.19 -22.29
CA THR A 192 -23.89 11.95 -22.03
C THR A 192 -22.75 12.19 -21.04
N LEU A 193 -22.05 13.33 -21.14
CA LEU A 193 -21.01 13.72 -20.18
C LEU A 193 -21.59 14.02 -18.79
N GLU A 194 -22.71 14.74 -18.70
CA GLU A 194 -23.39 15.02 -17.43
C GLU A 194 -23.87 13.72 -16.76
N LEU A 195 -24.48 12.83 -17.53
CA LEU A 195 -24.96 11.52 -17.06
C LEU A 195 -23.80 10.63 -16.56
N THR A 196 -22.65 10.67 -17.24
CA THR A 196 -21.40 10.03 -16.80
C THR A 196 -20.93 10.61 -15.46
N ASN A 197 -20.91 11.95 -15.35
CA ASN A 197 -20.47 12.64 -14.15
C ASN A 197 -21.40 12.37 -12.95
N LEU A 198 -22.72 12.31 -13.17
CA LEU A 198 -23.73 11.97 -12.18
C LEU A 198 -23.56 10.54 -11.66
N ARG A 199 -23.41 9.55 -12.57
CA ARG A 199 -23.14 8.15 -12.18
C ARG A 199 -21.91 8.07 -11.28
N PHE A 200 -20.81 8.69 -11.71
CA PHE A 200 -19.55 8.61 -11.00
C PHE A 200 -19.59 9.33 -9.65
N SER A 201 -20.13 10.55 -9.58
CA SER A 201 -20.16 11.32 -8.33
C SER A 201 -21.06 10.71 -7.26
N TYR A 202 -22.24 10.21 -7.66
CA TYR A 202 -23.22 9.65 -6.73
C TYR A 202 -22.77 8.28 -6.19
N LEU A 203 -22.35 7.35 -7.07
CA LEU A 203 -21.84 6.04 -6.65
C LEU A 203 -20.55 6.16 -5.82
N SER A 204 -19.63 7.07 -6.18
CA SER A 204 -18.40 7.27 -5.39
C SER A 204 -18.69 7.82 -4.00
N SER A 205 -19.67 8.73 -3.87
CA SER A 205 -20.07 9.29 -2.57
C SER A 205 -20.73 8.23 -1.68
N LEU A 206 -21.57 7.35 -2.25
CA LEU A 206 -22.14 6.19 -1.54
C LEU A 206 -21.04 5.18 -1.14
N LYS A 207 -20.14 4.80 -2.05
CA LYS A 207 -19.03 3.88 -1.78
C LYS A 207 -18.11 4.42 -0.67
N ALA A 208 -17.82 5.72 -0.69
CA ALA A 208 -17.09 6.40 0.37
C ALA A 208 -17.89 6.48 1.69
N PHE A 209 -19.23 6.60 1.65
CA PHE A 209 -20.06 6.58 2.86
C PHE A 209 -19.97 5.22 3.54
N ILE A 210 -20.22 4.15 2.79
CA ILE A 210 -20.18 2.75 3.25
C ILE A 210 -18.82 2.41 3.89
N GLN A 211 -17.71 2.92 3.33
CA GLN A 211 -16.36 2.65 3.84
C GLN A 211 -15.91 3.51 5.03
N LEU A 212 -16.51 4.69 5.24
CA LEU A 212 -16.05 5.67 6.24
C LEU A 212 -16.99 5.81 7.45
N HIS A 213 -18.29 5.62 7.26
CA HIS A 213 -19.29 5.94 8.28
C HIS A 213 -19.27 4.90 9.42
N PRO A 214 -19.32 5.33 10.71
CA PRO A 214 -19.14 4.42 11.84
C PRO A 214 -20.44 3.72 12.29
N PHE A 215 -21.57 3.94 11.61
CA PHE A 215 -22.86 3.34 11.91
C PHE A 215 -23.22 2.31 10.84
N GLU A 216 -23.22 1.04 11.23
CA GLU A 216 -23.38 -0.13 10.35
C GLU A 216 -24.74 -0.17 9.65
N ASP A 217 -25.81 0.21 10.36
CA ASP A 217 -27.18 0.33 9.85
C ASP A 217 -27.28 1.37 8.72
N LEU A 218 -26.62 2.52 8.87
CA LEU A 218 -26.55 3.54 7.82
C LEU A 218 -25.64 3.12 6.66
N ALA A 219 -24.55 2.38 6.92
CA ALA A 219 -23.71 1.82 5.87
C ALA A 219 -24.45 0.75 5.04
N VAL A 220 -25.25 -0.12 5.67
CA VAL A 220 -26.12 -1.09 4.99
C VAL A 220 -27.18 -0.37 4.15
N ALA A 221 -27.85 0.64 4.69
CA ALA A 221 -28.81 1.45 3.92
C ALA A 221 -28.16 2.15 2.71
N ALA A 222 -26.93 2.65 2.86
CA ALA A 222 -26.17 3.24 1.75
C ALA A 222 -25.77 2.18 0.69
N GLN A 223 -25.44 0.95 1.08
CA GLN A 223 -25.16 -0.16 0.17
C GLN A 223 -26.41 -0.56 -0.63
N GLU A 224 -27.57 -0.70 0.02
CA GLU A 224 -28.85 -0.94 -0.68
C GLU A 224 -29.15 0.14 -1.73
N ILE A 225 -28.91 1.40 -1.38
CA ILE A 225 -29.14 2.56 -2.26
C ILE A 225 -28.14 2.59 -3.42
N HIS A 226 -26.86 2.29 -3.16
CA HIS A 226 -25.82 2.14 -4.18
C HIS A 226 -26.20 1.09 -5.23
N ASP A 227 -26.61 -0.10 -4.78
CA ASP A 227 -26.92 -1.20 -5.68
C ASP A 227 -28.21 -0.94 -6.45
N ASN A 228 -29.21 -0.32 -5.80
CA ASN A 228 -30.46 0.10 -6.45
C ASN A 228 -30.23 1.16 -7.53
N PHE A 229 -29.38 2.17 -7.27
CA PHE A 229 -29.02 3.17 -8.27
C PHE A 229 -28.22 2.57 -9.42
N SER A 230 -27.24 1.71 -9.12
CA SER A 230 -26.41 1.03 -10.12
C SER A 230 -27.25 0.17 -11.07
N GLN A 231 -28.18 -0.63 -10.54
CA GLN A 231 -29.13 -1.44 -11.32
C GLN A 231 -30.06 -0.56 -12.16
N PHE A 232 -30.65 0.49 -11.57
CA PHE A 232 -31.52 1.42 -12.29
C PHE A 232 -30.80 2.12 -13.44
N PHE A 233 -29.58 2.62 -13.20
CA PHE A 233 -28.75 3.27 -14.22
C PHE A 233 -28.48 2.30 -15.38
N ALA A 234 -28.08 1.06 -15.08
CA ALA A 234 -27.84 0.04 -16.09
C ALA A 234 -29.11 -0.26 -16.91
N GLN A 235 -30.26 -0.42 -16.26
CA GLN A 235 -31.54 -0.61 -16.94
C GLN A 235 -31.89 0.57 -17.86
N ARG A 236 -31.68 1.82 -17.41
CA ARG A 236 -32.18 3.01 -18.11
C ARG A 236 -31.26 3.56 -19.20
N ALA A 237 -29.94 3.45 -19.02
CA ALA A 237 -28.94 3.89 -19.99
C ALA A 237 -28.34 2.72 -20.80
N LEU A 238 -27.95 1.61 -20.16
CA LEU A 238 -27.17 0.56 -20.82
C LEU A 238 -28.02 -0.48 -21.56
N THR A 239 -29.31 -0.65 -21.19
CA THR A 239 -30.22 -1.62 -21.84
C THR A 239 -31.33 -1.00 -22.69
N ASN A 240 -31.32 0.33 -22.80
CA ASN A 240 -32.25 1.14 -23.60
C ASN A 240 -31.73 1.39 -25.03
N GLU A 241 -32.40 0.81 -26.02
CA GLU A 241 -31.98 0.83 -27.42
C GLU A 241 -31.99 2.23 -28.06
N LYS A 242 -32.95 3.10 -27.71
CA LYS A 242 -33.02 4.47 -28.25
C LYS A 242 -31.84 5.31 -27.78
N PHE A 243 -31.56 5.24 -26.48
CA PHE A 243 -30.39 5.84 -25.87
C PHE A 243 -29.10 5.28 -26.49
N GLY A 244 -29.05 3.96 -26.69
CA GLY A 244 -27.95 3.26 -27.34
C GLY A 244 -27.63 3.83 -28.72
N LYS A 245 -28.63 3.87 -29.61
CA LYS A 245 -28.51 4.39 -30.98
C LYS A 245 -28.13 5.88 -31.02
N ALA A 246 -28.70 6.71 -30.14
CA ALA A 246 -28.32 8.12 -30.04
C ALA A 246 -26.85 8.30 -29.63
N THR A 247 -26.41 7.56 -28.60
CA THR A 247 -25.05 7.63 -28.04
C THR A 247 -24.00 7.00 -28.96
N GLN A 248 -24.35 5.99 -29.77
CA GLN A 248 -23.43 5.37 -30.74
C GLN A 248 -22.87 6.35 -31.76
N SER A 249 -23.65 7.38 -32.11
CA SER A 249 -23.23 8.41 -33.06
C SER A 249 -22.14 9.36 -32.50
N LEU A 250 -21.88 9.33 -31.19
CA LEU A 250 -20.91 10.20 -30.54
C LEU A 250 -19.46 9.74 -30.75
N VAL A 251 -18.66 10.68 -31.28
CA VAL A 251 -17.19 10.63 -31.32
C VAL A 251 -16.57 10.89 -29.93
N LEU A 252 -17.38 11.16 -28.88
CA LEU A 252 -16.87 11.36 -27.52
C LEU A 252 -16.36 10.05 -26.91
N ASP A 253 -15.10 10.09 -26.46
CA ASP A 253 -14.42 9.01 -25.74
C ASP A 253 -14.74 9.08 -24.22
N THR A 254 -16.01 8.91 -23.86
CA THR A 254 -16.45 8.77 -22.46
C THR A 254 -16.65 7.29 -22.10
N PRO A 255 -16.45 6.88 -20.84
CA PRO A 255 -16.70 5.50 -20.39
C PRO A 255 -18.11 5.02 -20.78
N LEU A 256 -19.12 5.87 -20.59
CA LEU A 256 -20.51 5.54 -20.90
C LEU A 256 -20.72 5.35 -22.40
N ALA A 257 -20.18 6.23 -23.24
CA ALA A 257 -20.28 6.08 -24.69
C ALA A 257 -19.53 4.82 -25.19
N ASN A 258 -18.41 4.47 -24.57
CA ASN A 258 -17.66 3.24 -24.88
C ASN A 258 -18.43 1.97 -24.45
N GLU A 259 -18.93 1.93 -23.22
CA GLU A 259 -19.76 0.83 -22.69
C GLU A 259 -21.00 0.60 -23.58
N VAL A 260 -21.67 1.68 -23.98
CA VAL A 260 -22.84 1.66 -24.87
C VAL A 260 -22.48 1.25 -26.30
N ARG A 261 -21.39 1.79 -26.89
CA ARG A 261 -20.93 1.38 -28.23
C ARG A 261 -20.60 -0.11 -28.30
N ASN A 262 -20.03 -0.69 -27.24
CA ASN A 262 -19.73 -2.12 -27.18
C ASN A 262 -20.99 -2.99 -27.03
N ILE A 263 -21.97 -2.57 -26.23
CA ILE A 263 -23.23 -3.32 -26.06
C ILE A 263 -24.04 -3.35 -27.37
N TYR A 264 -24.18 -2.20 -28.04
CA TYR A 264 -25.07 -2.03 -29.19
C TYR A 264 -24.40 -2.19 -30.56
N GLY A 265 -23.07 -2.38 -30.61
CA GLY A 265 -22.29 -2.31 -31.86
C GLY A 265 -22.64 -3.33 -32.94
N VAL A 266 -23.36 -4.42 -32.61
CA VAL A 266 -23.78 -5.47 -33.53
C VAL A 266 -25.16 -6.01 -33.11
N GLU A 267 -26.19 -5.94 -33.94
CA GLU A 267 -27.58 -6.32 -33.53
C GLU A 267 -27.74 -7.79 -33.08
N SER A 268 -26.82 -8.69 -33.46
CA SER A 268 -26.81 -10.09 -33.01
C SER A 268 -26.05 -10.33 -31.70
N SER A 269 -25.61 -9.29 -30.98
CA SER A 269 -24.76 -9.40 -29.79
C SER A 269 -25.51 -9.72 -28.50
N ARG A 270 -26.72 -9.18 -28.28
CA ARG A 270 -27.28 -9.04 -26.92
C ARG A 270 -27.50 -10.37 -26.19
N GLU A 271 -28.06 -11.38 -26.86
CA GLU A 271 -28.28 -12.71 -26.27
C GLU A 271 -26.95 -13.41 -25.96
N LYS A 272 -26.01 -13.41 -26.91
CA LYS A 272 -24.66 -13.96 -26.76
C LYS A 272 -23.85 -13.23 -25.68
N PHE A 273 -24.03 -11.92 -25.54
CA PHE A 273 -23.45 -11.11 -24.49
C PHE A 273 -23.98 -11.51 -23.11
N THR A 274 -25.29 -11.69 -22.98
CA THR A 274 -25.91 -12.15 -21.73
C THR A 274 -25.43 -13.56 -21.37
N GLU A 275 -25.45 -14.50 -22.31
CA GLU A 275 -24.96 -15.87 -22.13
C GLU A 275 -23.47 -15.90 -21.73
N ALA A 276 -22.61 -15.20 -22.46
CA ALA A 276 -21.17 -15.16 -22.17
C ALA A 276 -20.86 -14.45 -20.84
N LYS A 277 -21.64 -13.44 -20.47
CA LYS A 277 -21.55 -12.78 -19.16
C LYS A 277 -21.95 -13.74 -18.03
N GLU A 278 -23.06 -14.45 -18.17
CA GLU A 278 -23.55 -15.41 -17.18
C GLU A 278 -22.59 -16.58 -16.99
N ASP A 279 -22.00 -17.13 -18.07
CA ASP A 279 -20.96 -18.16 -17.95
C ASP A 279 -19.68 -17.60 -17.29
N PHE A 280 -19.23 -16.40 -17.67
CA PHE A 280 -18.10 -15.72 -17.01
C PHE A 280 -18.33 -15.57 -15.49
N GLU A 281 -19.45 -14.97 -15.07
CA GLU A 281 -19.79 -14.79 -13.66
C GLU A 281 -19.88 -16.13 -12.92
N LYS A 282 -20.46 -17.16 -13.56
CA LYS A 282 -20.54 -18.52 -13.04
C LYS A 282 -19.16 -19.18 -12.87
N ARG A 283 -18.27 -19.13 -13.86
CA ARG A 283 -16.94 -19.78 -13.77
C ARG A 283 -16.04 -19.11 -12.75
N VAL A 284 -16.08 -17.79 -12.68
CA VAL A 284 -15.35 -17.02 -11.65
C VAL A 284 -15.89 -17.35 -10.25
N LYS A 285 -17.21 -17.52 -10.10
CA LYS A 285 -17.81 -18.00 -8.84
C LYS A 285 -17.38 -19.43 -8.49
N GLU A 286 -17.43 -20.37 -9.43
CA GLU A 286 -16.99 -21.77 -9.23
C GLU A 286 -15.53 -21.85 -8.75
N LEU A 287 -14.65 -21.00 -9.29
CA LEU A 287 -13.26 -20.86 -8.82
C LEU A 287 -13.17 -20.26 -7.42
N ASN A 288 -13.91 -19.19 -7.14
CA ASN A 288 -13.89 -18.53 -5.82
C ASN A 288 -14.44 -19.43 -4.71
N ASP A 289 -15.51 -20.19 -4.97
CA ASP A 289 -16.07 -21.17 -4.04
C ASP A 289 -15.04 -22.29 -3.74
N TYR A 290 -14.29 -22.74 -4.75
CA TYR A 290 -13.16 -23.68 -4.54
C TYR A 290 -12.06 -23.07 -3.67
N ILE A 291 -11.69 -21.81 -3.89
CA ILE A 291 -10.68 -21.14 -3.05
C ILE A 291 -11.18 -21.05 -1.61
N GLN A 292 -12.41 -20.58 -1.36
CA GLN A 292 -12.94 -20.45 0.01
C GLN A 292 -13.11 -21.79 0.74
N THR A 293 -13.39 -22.89 0.03
CA THR A 293 -13.44 -24.23 0.65
C THR A 293 -12.06 -24.79 1.00
N HIS A 294 -11.00 -24.46 0.25
CA HIS A 294 -9.65 -25.02 0.43
C HIS A 294 -8.65 -24.12 1.14
N VAL A 295 -8.93 -22.81 1.27
CA VAL A 295 -8.02 -21.79 1.83
C VAL A 295 -7.62 -22.06 3.28
N ASN A 296 -8.46 -22.76 4.04
CA ASN A 296 -8.20 -23.01 5.45
C ASN A 296 -7.25 -24.21 5.66
N THR A 297 -6.30 -24.07 6.58
CA THR A 297 -5.38 -25.15 7.00
C THR A 297 -5.24 -25.21 8.52
N LYS A 298 -4.92 -26.40 9.05
CA LYS A 298 -4.82 -26.65 10.50
C LYS A 298 -3.35 -26.79 10.90
N VAL A 299 -2.85 -25.84 11.67
CA VAL A 299 -1.49 -25.87 12.24
C VAL A 299 -1.52 -26.16 13.74
N ARG A 300 -0.40 -26.59 14.34
CA ARG A 300 -0.34 -26.90 15.78
C ARG A 300 -0.42 -25.63 16.62
N GLY A 301 -1.06 -25.70 17.79
CA GLY A 301 -1.25 -24.54 18.67
C GLY A 301 0.01 -23.98 19.34
N SER A 302 1.17 -24.61 19.19
CA SER A 302 2.43 -24.31 19.90
C SER A 302 3.41 -23.40 19.13
N MET A 303 2.96 -22.77 18.05
CA MET A 303 3.84 -22.13 17.06
C MET A 303 4.09 -20.65 17.34
N ARG A 304 5.14 -20.06 16.76
CA ARG A 304 5.59 -18.67 17.05
C ARG A 304 4.70 -17.54 16.48
N ILE A 305 3.38 -17.72 16.55
CA ILE A 305 2.34 -16.79 16.08
C ILE A 305 2.39 -15.44 16.83
N TYR A 306 3.05 -15.37 17.98
CA TYR A 306 3.27 -14.12 18.71
C TYR A 306 4.21 -13.13 17.99
N GLU A 307 4.98 -13.58 16.99
CA GLU A 307 5.87 -12.74 16.15
C GLU A 307 5.11 -12.02 15.02
N LEU A 308 3.82 -12.32 14.83
CA LEU A 308 2.97 -11.61 13.87
C LEU A 308 2.64 -10.19 14.34
N PRO A 309 2.47 -9.22 13.40
CA PRO A 309 1.94 -7.89 13.70
C PRO A 309 0.62 -7.94 14.46
N GLU A 310 0.34 -6.92 15.28
CA GLU A 310 -0.78 -6.95 16.23
C GLU A 310 -2.12 -7.29 15.56
N ALA A 311 -2.42 -6.66 14.42
CA ALA A 311 -3.60 -6.89 13.58
C ALA A 311 -3.83 -8.37 13.20
N HIS A 312 -2.78 -9.09 12.78
CA HIS A 312 -2.86 -10.53 12.49
C HIS A 312 -2.94 -11.35 13.77
N SER A 313 -2.16 -10.95 14.77
CA SER A 313 -1.98 -11.72 15.98
C SER A 313 -3.19 -11.70 16.91
N LYS A 314 -4.05 -10.66 16.92
CA LYS A 314 -5.13 -10.51 17.92
C LYS A 314 -6.14 -11.66 17.88
N SER A 315 -6.62 -12.02 16.68
CA SER A 315 -7.53 -13.17 16.50
C SER A 315 -6.84 -14.50 16.80
N LEU A 316 -5.64 -14.71 16.23
CA LEU A 316 -4.89 -15.95 16.37
C LEU A 316 -4.38 -16.19 17.81
N LYS A 317 -4.01 -15.14 18.56
CA LYS A 317 -3.64 -15.22 19.98
C LYS A 317 -4.81 -15.68 20.85
N MET A 318 -6.05 -15.27 20.54
CA MET A 318 -7.24 -15.80 21.25
C MET A 318 -7.46 -17.29 20.98
N GLU A 319 -7.15 -17.79 19.79
CA GLU A 319 -7.16 -19.24 19.47
C GLU A 319 -6.09 -20.00 20.27
N VAL A 320 -4.85 -19.48 20.32
CA VAL A 320 -3.73 -20.04 21.11
C VAL A 320 -4.07 -20.09 22.59
N GLN A 321 -4.57 -18.99 23.16
CA GLN A 321 -4.89 -18.84 24.58
C GLN A 321 -6.00 -19.80 25.05
N LYS A 322 -6.92 -20.19 24.16
CA LYS A 322 -7.93 -21.24 24.41
C LYS A 322 -7.34 -22.65 24.51
N LYS A 323 -6.00 -22.80 24.52
CA LYS A 323 -5.26 -24.08 24.59
C LYS A 323 -5.67 -25.09 23.52
N LYS A 324 -6.16 -24.62 22.37
CA LYS A 324 -6.52 -25.51 21.25
C LYS A 324 -5.26 -26.25 20.76
N LYS A 325 -5.38 -27.57 20.55
CA LYS A 325 -4.30 -28.39 19.97
C LYS A 325 -3.92 -27.95 18.55
N PHE A 326 -4.87 -27.39 17.82
CA PHE A 326 -4.71 -26.85 16.47
C PHE A 326 -5.38 -25.48 16.33
N ILE A 327 -4.81 -24.64 15.47
CA ILE A 327 -5.34 -23.33 15.07
C ILE A 327 -5.71 -23.42 13.60
N LEU A 328 -6.81 -22.78 13.21
CA LEU A 328 -7.20 -22.64 11.80
C LEU A 328 -6.56 -21.38 11.24
N LEU A 329 -5.72 -21.52 10.21
CA LEU A 329 -5.17 -20.42 9.44
C LEU A 329 -5.86 -20.34 8.08
N ASN A 330 -6.07 -19.12 7.60
CA ASN A 330 -6.57 -18.84 6.26
C ASN A 330 -5.39 -18.48 5.36
N LEU A 331 -5.01 -19.35 4.44
CA LEU A 331 -3.83 -19.18 3.58
C LEU A 331 -3.88 -17.91 2.71
N GLU A 332 -5.06 -17.40 2.37
CA GLU A 332 -5.20 -16.19 1.57
C GLU A 332 -4.95 -14.91 2.39
N LYS A 333 -5.15 -14.95 3.71
CA LYS A 333 -4.99 -13.82 4.64
C LYS A 333 -3.69 -13.88 5.45
N ASP A 334 -3.33 -15.06 5.95
CA ASP A 334 -2.28 -15.22 6.96
C ASP A 334 -0.91 -15.57 6.37
N LEU A 335 -0.86 -16.18 5.17
CA LEU A 335 0.38 -16.73 4.60
C LEU A 335 1.46 -15.66 4.42
N GLU A 336 1.11 -14.53 3.79
CA GLU A 336 2.05 -13.42 3.53
C GLU A 336 2.69 -12.90 4.83
N ALA A 337 1.87 -12.68 5.86
CA ALA A 337 2.33 -12.18 7.14
C ALA A 337 3.20 -13.20 7.91
N ILE A 338 2.87 -14.49 7.80
CA ILE A 338 3.68 -15.56 8.41
C ILE A 338 5.02 -15.71 7.69
N LEU A 339 5.02 -15.73 6.35
CA LEU A 339 6.25 -15.79 5.55
C LEU A 339 7.15 -14.57 5.78
N THR A 340 6.57 -13.40 6.02
CA THR A 340 7.31 -12.15 6.26
C THR A 340 7.91 -12.04 7.66
N ASN A 341 7.17 -12.46 8.71
CA ASN A 341 7.50 -12.09 10.09
C ASN A 341 7.93 -13.26 10.99
N VAL A 342 7.43 -14.48 10.77
CA VAL A 342 7.66 -15.57 11.71
C VAL A 342 9.03 -16.20 11.51
N SER A 343 9.78 -16.37 12.60
CA SER A 343 11.13 -16.94 12.63
C SER A 343 11.18 -18.44 12.36
N GLU A 344 10.13 -19.17 12.76
CA GLU A 344 10.02 -20.63 12.68
C GLU A 344 9.98 -21.14 11.22
N GLU A 345 11.12 -21.62 10.70
CA GLU A 345 11.25 -22.16 9.33
C GLU A 345 10.25 -23.28 9.04
N SER A 346 10.06 -24.22 9.98
CA SER A 346 9.11 -25.32 9.83
C SER A 346 7.68 -24.87 9.55
N LEU A 347 7.22 -23.76 10.15
CA LEU A 347 5.90 -23.20 9.85
C LEU A 347 5.84 -22.63 8.44
N ARG A 348 6.86 -21.85 8.05
CA ARG A 348 6.92 -21.20 6.73
C ARG A 348 6.94 -22.24 5.61
N THR A 349 7.78 -23.27 5.72
CA THR A 349 7.84 -24.38 4.75
C THR A 349 6.52 -25.14 4.68
N ASP A 350 5.97 -25.58 5.82
CA ASP A 350 4.77 -26.42 5.83
C ASP A 350 3.53 -25.68 5.27
N LEU A 351 3.42 -24.37 5.49
CA LEU A 351 2.36 -23.54 4.89
C LEU A 351 2.60 -23.22 3.42
N PHE A 352 3.85 -22.98 3.02
CA PHE A 352 4.22 -22.73 1.63
C PHE A 352 3.91 -23.95 0.76
N ASP A 353 4.30 -25.14 1.21
CA ASP A 353 4.10 -26.40 0.48
C ASP A 353 2.60 -26.72 0.38
N GLU A 354 1.83 -26.52 1.47
CA GLU A 354 0.38 -26.69 1.49
C GLU A 354 -0.35 -25.71 0.54
N ALA A 355 0.07 -24.44 0.50
CA ALA A 355 -0.49 -23.45 -0.43
C ALA A 355 -0.13 -23.76 -1.89
N THR A 356 1.12 -24.14 -2.15
CA THR A 356 1.60 -24.55 -3.48
C THR A 356 0.84 -25.77 -3.98
N LYS A 357 0.66 -26.78 -3.12
CA LYS A 357 -0.12 -27.98 -3.42
C LYS A 357 -1.58 -27.67 -3.75
N LYS A 358 -2.25 -26.85 -2.94
CA LYS A 358 -3.67 -26.54 -3.14
C LYS A 358 -3.96 -25.66 -4.37
N PHE A 359 -3.07 -24.71 -4.68
CA PHE A 359 -3.39 -23.60 -5.58
C PHE A 359 -2.40 -23.38 -6.73
N PHE A 360 -1.38 -24.24 -6.90
CA PHE A 360 -0.40 -24.10 -7.99
C PHE A 360 -0.16 -25.45 -8.67
N THR A 361 0.39 -26.44 -7.97
CA THR A 361 0.63 -27.78 -8.56
C THR A 361 -0.63 -28.65 -8.66
N GLY A 362 -1.71 -28.24 -7.99
CA GLY A 362 -2.97 -28.97 -7.90
C GLY A 362 -2.98 -30.05 -6.81
N SER A 363 -4.20 -30.42 -6.40
CA SER A 363 -4.47 -31.72 -5.77
C SER A 363 -4.14 -32.85 -6.76
N ALA A 364 -4.25 -34.11 -6.33
CA ALA A 364 -4.07 -35.28 -7.21
C ALA A 364 -4.97 -35.22 -8.47
N ASP A 365 -6.07 -34.47 -8.40
CA ASP A 365 -7.13 -34.38 -9.42
C ASP A 365 -7.01 -33.12 -10.30
N ASN A 366 -5.98 -32.28 -10.10
CA ASN A 366 -5.71 -31.05 -10.85
C ASN A 366 -6.87 -30.01 -10.90
N GLU A 367 -7.82 -30.10 -9.96
CA GLU A 367 -9.11 -29.40 -10.02
C GLU A 367 -8.97 -27.87 -10.08
N PHE A 368 -8.07 -27.29 -9.26
CA PHE A 368 -7.83 -25.85 -9.25
C PHE A 368 -7.44 -25.30 -10.63
N ASN A 369 -6.47 -25.94 -11.29
CA ASN A 369 -5.98 -25.49 -12.59
C ASN A 369 -7.06 -25.62 -13.69
N SER A 370 -7.92 -26.65 -13.59
CA SER A 370 -9.10 -26.80 -14.46
C SER A 370 -10.11 -25.65 -14.27
N LYS A 371 -10.42 -25.27 -13.01
CA LYS A 371 -11.30 -24.12 -12.74
C LYS A 371 -10.70 -22.79 -13.19
N VAL A 372 -9.39 -22.60 -13.00
CA VAL A 372 -8.68 -21.40 -13.49
C VAL A 372 -8.76 -21.32 -15.02
N ALA A 373 -8.47 -22.42 -15.74
CA ALA A 373 -8.58 -22.47 -17.20
C ALA A 373 -10.01 -22.17 -17.68
N SER A 374 -11.03 -22.83 -17.11
CA SER A 374 -12.43 -22.58 -17.45
C SER A 374 -12.87 -21.12 -17.20
N ALA A 375 -12.36 -20.47 -16.15
CA ALA A 375 -12.62 -19.06 -15.91
C ALA A 375 -11.91 -18.14 -16.92
N ILE A 376 -10.70 -18.49 -17.38
CA ILE A 376 -9.97 -17.77 -18.44
C ILE A 376 -10.72 -17.84 -19.77
N ASP A 377 -11.19 -19.02 -20.16
CA ASP A 377 -11.91 -19.22 -21.41
C ASP A 377 -13.22 -18.43 -21.44
N ALA A 378 -14.03 -18.53 -20.39
CA ALA A 378 -15.27 -17.76 -20.25
C ALA A 378 -15.02 -16.24 -20.23
N SER A 379 -13.96 -15.79 -19.56
CA SER A 379 -13.52 -14.39 -19.54
C SER A 379 -13.17 -13.87 -20.95
N ASN A 380 -12.43 -14.66 -21.73
CA ASN A 380 -12.07 -14.31 -23.09
C ASN A 380 -13.27 -14.39 -24.06
N ALA A 381 -14.20 -15.31 -23.86
CA ALA A 381 -15.46 -15.36 -24.60
C ALA A 381 -16.29 -14.09 -24.34
N PHE A 382 -16.48 -13.71 -23.07
CA PHE A 382 -17.16 -12.50 -22.67
C PHE A 382 -16.51 -11.24 -23.27
N ALA A 383 -15.18 -11.10 -23.18
CA ALA A 383 -14.46 -9.97 -23.76
C ALA A 383 -14.65 -9.83 -25.28
N LYS A 384 -14.68 -10.95 -26.01
CA LYS A 384 -14.96 -10.97 -27.46
C LYS A 384 -16.38 -10.49 -27.80
N THR A 385 -17.38 -10.76 -26.95
CA THR A 385 -18.75 -10.22 -27.18
C THR A 385 -18.82 -8.70 -27.12
N LEU A 386 -17.87 -8.07 -26.40
CA LEU A 386 -17.72 -6.62 -26.28
C LEU A 386 -16.68 -6.03 -27.27
N GLY A 387 -16.16 -6.81 -28.21
CA GLY A 387 -15.24 -6.35 -29.26
C GLY A 387 -13.75 -6.29 -28.88
N TYR A 388 -13.35 -6.81 -27.71
CA TYR A 388 -11.95 -6.87 -27.28
C TYR A 388 -11.27 -8.18 -27.74
N GLN A 389 -9.96 -8.15 -28.00
CA GLN A 389 -9.22 -9.37 -28.40
C GLN A 389 -8.96 -10.31 -27.22
N SER A 390 -8.86 -9.74 -26.01
CA SER A 390 -8.63 -10.48 -24.76
C SER A 390 -9.36 -9.83 -23.58
N PHE A 391 -9.55 -10.60 -22.51
CA PHE A 391 -10.09 -10.09 -21.25
C PHE A 391 -9.21 -9.01 -20.61
N VAL A 392 -7.89 -9.04 -20.82
CA VAL A 392 -6.98 -8.01 -20.30
C VAL A 392 -7.25 -6.67 -20.98
N GLU A 393 -7.40 -6.64 -22.31
CA GLU A 393 -7.79 -5.44 -23.05
C GLU A 393 -9.09 -4.83 -22.51
N MET A 394 -10.12 -5.66 -22.34
CA MET A 394 -11.39 -5.23 -21.76
C MET A 394 -11.21 -4.66 -20.36
N LYS A 395 -10.49 -5.36 -19.48
CA LYS A 395 -10.22 -4.96 -18.10
C LYS A 395 -9.49 -3.61 -18.04
N ILE A 396 -8.47 -3.38 -18.88
CA ILE A 396 -7.79 -2.09 -18.93
C ILE A 396 -8.75 -0.99 -19.43
N ALA A 397 -9.55 -1.26 -20.47
CA ALA A 397 -10.48 -0.29 -21.04
C ALA A 397 -11.60 0.10 -20.07
N THR A 398 -12.16 -0.84 -19.30
CA THR A 398 -13.12 -0.56 -18.20
C THR A 398 -12.50 0.37 -17.15
N VAL A 399 -11.24 0.13 -16.82
CA VAL A 399 -10.46 0.80 -15.77
C VAL A 399 -10.01 2.22 -16.14
N ASN A 400 -9.47 2.39 -17.36
CA ASN A 400 -8.98 3.65 -17.93
C ASN A 400 -10.03 4.34 -18.81
N MET A 401 -11.25 3.79 -18.85
CA MET A 401 -12.47 4.36 -19.39
C MET A 401 -12.53 4.56 -20.92
N SER A 402 -11.55 4.01 -21.65
CA SER A 402 -11.43 4.09 -23.11
C SER A 402 -10.34 3.18 -23.68
N ASN A 403 -10.50 2.74 -24.94
CA ASN A 403 -9.58 1.79 -25.59
C ASN A 403 -8.26 2.46 -26.03
N ASN A 404 -8.26 3.77 -26.29
CA ASN A 404 -7.10 4.51 -26.79
C ASN A 404 -6.14 4.98 -25.68
N ASN A 405 -6.44 4.67 -24.42
CA ASN A 405 -5.73 5.19 -23.24
C ASN A 405 -4.99 4.11 -22.44
N VAL A 406 -4.49 3.12 -23.17
CA VAL A 406 -3.85 1.91 -22.65
C VAL A 406 -2.39 1.85 -23.09
N PRO A 407 -1.41 1.73 -22.17
CA PRO A 407 -0.03 1.46 -22.56
C PRO A 407 -0.01 0.16 -23.37
N LYS A 408 0.49 0.21 -24.61
CA LYS A 408 0.54 -0.96 -25.49
C LYS A 408 1.29 -2.09 -24.81
N VAL A 409 0.78 -3.32 -24.92
CA VAL A 409 1.39 -4.51 -24.29
C VAL A 409 2.87 -4.64 -24.68
N ASP A 410 3.20 -4.43 -25.95
CA ASP A 410 4.59 -4.45 -26.46
C ASP A 410 5.50 -3.41 -25.78
N ASP A 411 4.95 -2.25 -25.42
CA ASP A 411 5.71 -1.17 -24.78
C ASP A 411 5.95 -1.49 -23.31
N PHE A 412 4.98 -2.12 -22.63
CA PHE A 412 5.18 -2.67 -21.29
C PHE A 412 6.18 -3.84 -21.30
N VAL A 413 6.09 -4.77 -22.25
CA VAL A 413 7.02 -5.91 -22.37
C VAL A 413 8.47 -5.42 -22.57
N LYS A 414 8.68 -4.35 -23.36
CA LYS A 414 10.00 -3.70 -23.50
C LYS A 414 10.49 -3.09 -22.19
N VAL A 415 9.63 -2.38 -21.46
CA VAL A 415 9.94 -1.79 -20.15
C VAL A 415 10.31 -2.88 -19.12
N ILE A 416 9.61 -4.02 -19.12
CA ILE A 416 9.95 -5.18 -18.28
C ILE A 416 11.26 -5.84 -18.71
N GLY A 417 11.55 -5.91 -20.01
CA GLY A 417 12.84 -6.36 -20.53
C GLY A 417 14.00 -5.53 -19.96
N GLN A 418 13.90 -4.20 -20.09
CA GLN A 418 14.88 -3.26 -19.52
C GLN A 418 15.03 -3.45 -18.00
N LEU A 419 13.92 -3.53 -17.26
CA LEU A 419 13.94 -3.69 -15.81
C LEU A 419 14.60 -5.01 -15.39
N LYS A 420 14.37 -6.09 -16.14
CA LYS A 420 15.01 -7.40 -15.94
C LYS A 420 16.52 -7.31 -16.14
N GLU A 421 16.98 -6.62 -17.18
CA GLU A 421 18.41 -6.44 -17.48
C GLU A 421 19.16 -5.65 -16.39
N GLN A 422 18.45 -4.80 -15.63
CA GLN A 422 19.06 -4.09 -14.50
C GLN A 422 19.23 -4.97 -13.25
N ILE A 423 18.44 -6.03 -13.06
CA ILE A 423 18.38 -6.79 -11.80
C ILE A 423 19.18 -8.09 -11.89
N ASP A 424 20.33 -8.14 -11.20
CA ASP A 424 21.12 -9.37 -11.02
C ASP A 424 20.48 -10.28 -9.96
N ILE A 425 19.48 -11.06 -10.38
CA ILE A 425 18.70 -11.95 -9.52
C ILE A 425 19.59 -12.95 -8.76
N LYS A 426 20.68 -13.42 -9.37
CA LYS A 426 21.65 -14.31 -8.73
C LYS A 426 22.30 -13.63 -7.54
N LYS A 427 22.84 -12.42 -7.73
CA LYS A 427 23.45 -11.62 -6.67
C LYS A 427 22.47 -11.24 -5.57
N GLU A 428 21.22 -10.92 -5.91
CA GLU A 428 20.20 -10.58 -4.92
C GLU A 428 19.75 -11.79 -4.09
N VAL A 429 19.77 -13.00 -4.67
CA VAL A 429 19.63 -14.27 -3.94
C VAL A 429 20.86 -14.52 -3.05
N GLU A 430 22.09 -14.41 -3.58
CA GLU A 430 23.33 -14.60 -2.82
C GLU A 430 23.38 -13.75 -1.54
N LYS A 431 22.97 -12.47 -1.60
CA LYS A 431 22.83 -11.59 -0.42
C LYS A 431 21.88 -12.16 0.65
N LEU A 432 20.74 -12.73 0.26
CA LEU A 432 19.79 -13.33 1.22
C LEU A 432 20.34 -14.65 1.77
N SER A 433 20.98 -15.46 0.93
CA SER A 433 21.64 -16.71 1.32
C SER A 433 22.73 -16.47 2.36
N GLU A 434 23.59 -15.46 2.17
CA GLU A 434 24.59 -15.05 3.16
C GLU A 434 23.96 -14.63 4.50
N LEU A 435 22.84 -13.90 4.45
CA LEU A 435 22.08 -13.52 5.64
C LEU A 435 21.51 -14.75 6.36
N LYS A 436 20.97 -15.74 5.63
CA LYS A 436 20.48 -17.01 6.22
C LYS A 436 21.62 -17.82 6.83
N ILE A 437 22.72 -18.02 6.10
CA ILE A 437 23.92 -18.73 6.55
C ILE A 437 24.47 -18.11 7.84
N THR A 438 24.61 -16.78 7.89
CA THR A 438 25.09 -16.06 9.09
C THR A 438 24.21 -16.34 10.31
N ARG A 439 22.88 -16.40 10.14
CA ARG A 439 21.94 -16.65 11.25
C ARG A 439 21.87 -18.13 11.65
N MET A 440 22.19 -19.06 10.74
CA MET A 440 22.33 -20.49 11.03
C MET A 440 23.63 -20.82 11.77
N THR A 441 24.70 -20.03 11.59
CA THR A 441 25.98 -20.21 12.29
C THR A 441 26.05 -19.49 13.63
N ASP A 442 25.23 -18.45 13.85
CA ASP A 442 25.14 -17.71 15.12
C ASP A 442 24.67 -18.62 16.30
N PRO A 443 25.43 -18.71 17.41
CA PRO A 443 25.10 -19.61 18.53
C PRO A 443 23.76 -19.35 19.23
N VAL A 444 23.22 -18.13 19.13
CA VAL A 444 21.94 -17.71 19.72
C VAL A 444 20.80 -17.93 18.72
N LEU A 445 20.99 -17.53 17.46
CA LEU A 445 19.96 -17.58 16.44
C LEU A 445 19.77 -18.97 15.82
N LYS A 446 20.77 -19.87 15.87
CA LYS A 446 20.69 -21.24 15.33
C LYS A 446 19.49 -22.06 15.86
N ARG A 447 18.97 -21.75 17.05
CA ARG A 447 17.75 -22.38 17.60
C ARG A 447 16.44 -21.87 17.00
N CYS A 448 16.46 -20.73 16.30
CA CYS A 448 15.31 -20.15 15.61
C CYS A 448 15.31 -20.50 14.11
N PHE A 449 16.50 -20.61 13.50
CA PHE A 449 16.69 -21.02 12.11
C PHE A 449 17.06 -22.51 12.03
N TYR A 450 16.16 -23.38 12.50
CA TYR A 450 16.32 -24.82 12.38
C TYR A 450 16.09 -25.23 10.92
N ASN A 451 17.19 -25.54 10.24
CA ASN A 451 17.26 -25.97 8.85
C ASN A 451 16.57 -27.33 8.65
N LYS A 452 15.25 -27.32 8.49
CA LYS A 452 14.41 -28.52 8.31
C LYS A 452 14.70 -29.15 6.94
N SER A 453 15.00 -28.31 5.94
CA SER A 453 15.35 -28.68 4.58
C SER A 453 16.74 -29.30 4.43
N LYS A 454 17.59 -29.25 5.48
CA LYS A 454 18.98 -29.73 5.52
C LYS A 454 19.91 -29.12 4.45
N GLN A 455 19.55 -27.96 3.90
CA GLN A 455 20.34 -27.28 2.86
C GLN A 455 21.74 -26.92 3.39
N THR A 456 22.78 -27.18 2.59
CA THR A 456 24.15 -26.72 2.86
C THR A 456 24.28 -25.21 2.59
N ALA A 457 25.42 -24.62 2.96
CA ALA A 457 25.70 -23.22 2.63
C ALA A 457 25.85 -23.03 1.11
N GLU A 458 26.34 -24.06 0.43
CA GLU A 458 26.49 -24.16 -1.01
C GLU A 458 25.12 -24.25 -1.71
N ASP A 459 24.21 -25.12 -1.22
CA ASP A 459 22.84 -25.22 -1.74
C ASP A 459 22.10 -23.88 -1.63
N LEU A 460 22.22 -23.19 -0.49
CA LEU A 460 21.58 -21.89 -0.29
C LEU A 460 22.10 -20.82 -1.26
N LYS A 461 23.39 -20.82 -1.59
CA LYS A 461 23.96 -19.89 -2.59
C LYS A 461 23.48 -20.17 -4.02
N LEU A 462 23.05 -21.39 -4.30
CA LEU A 462 22.49 -21.79 -5.59
C LEU A 462 20.97 -21.56 -5.66
N PHE A 463 20.25 -21.74 -4.55
CA PHE A 463 18.80 -21.61 -4.47
C PHE A 463 18.31 -21.13 -3.09
N THR A 464 17.58 -20.00 -3.07
CA THR A 464 16.76 -19.59 -1.91
C THR A 464 15.30 -19.98 -2.15
N PRO A 465 14.67 -20.78 -1.27
CA PRO A 465 13.25 -21.14 -1.39
C PRO A 465 12.32 -19.92 -1.27
N GLY A 466 11.18 -19.97 -1.97
CA GLY A 466 10.17 -18.89 -1.95
C GLY A 466 9.73 -18.48 -0.54
N PHE A 467 9.55 -19.45 0.37
CA PHE A 467 9.14 -19.21 1.77
C PHE A 467 10.15 -18.40 2.59
N ASP A 468 11.41 -18.28 2.14
CA ASP A 468 12.45 -17.51 2.81
C ASP A 468 12.67 -16.13 2.16
N ILE A 469 12.24 -15.89 0.91
CA ILE A 469 12.45 -14.59 0.24
C ILE A 469 11.89 -13.46 1.09
N MET A 470 10.60 -13.51 1.45
CA MET A 470 9.95 -12.43 2.22
C MET A 470 10.57 -12.24 3.59
N GLN A 471 10.90 -13.34 4.27
CA GLN A 471 11.47 -13.27 5.61
C GLN A 471 12.87 -12.64 5.57
N LEU A 472 13.73 -13.12 4.67
CA LEU A 472 15.11 -12.65 4.55
C LEU A 472 15.15 -11.24 3.97
N SER A 473 14.25 -10.89 3.05
CA SER A 473 14.06 -9.52 2.55
C SER A 473 13.64 -8.57 3.68
N ASN A 474 12.62 -8.93 4.46
CA ASN A 474 12.17 -8.15 5.62
C ASN A 474 13.28 -8.05 6.70
N LEU A 475 14.06 -9.11 6.93
CA LEU A 475 15.21 -9.08 7.84
C LEU A 475 16.37 -8.23 7.28
N HIS A 476 16.59 -8.24 5.96
CA HIS A 476 17.55 -7.36 5.29
C HIS A 476 17.11 -5.90 5.45
N TYR A 477 15.85 -5.58 5.16
CA TYR A 477 15.29 -4.24 5.38
C TYR A 477 15.35 -3.79 6.82
N ASN A 478 14.96 -4.64 7.78
CA ASN A 478 15.03 -4.26 9.17
C ASN A 478 16.48 -4.13 9.66
N ARG A 479 17.43 -4.89 9.12
CA ARG A 479 18.87 -4.68 9.37
C ARG A 479 19.36 -3.38 8.75
N VAL A 480 18.94 -3.04 7.53
CA VAL A 480 19.24 -1.74 6.90
C VAL A 480 18.64 -0.62 7.75
N ARG A 481 17.36 -0.70 8.13
CA ARG A 481 16.70 0.30 8.99
C ARG A 481 17.39 0.42 10.36
N VAL A 482 17.76 -0.68 11.03
CA VAL A 482 18.43 -0.62 12.34
C VAL A 482 19.88 -0.12 12.25
N ASN A 483 20.59 -0.41 11.17
CA ASN A 483 21.99 0.00 10.99
C ASN A 483 22.15 1.40 10.34
N TYR A 484 21.17 1.86 9.55
CA TYR A 484 21.23 3.12 8.79
C TYR A 484 20.18 4.15 9.20
N LEU A 485 19.13 3.81 9.98
CA LEU A 485 18.17 4.79 10.50
C LEU A 485 18.28 4.85 12.04
N PRO A 486 18.86 5.91 12.60
CA PRO A 486 18.91 6.10 14.05
C PRO A 486 17.52 6.06 14.69
N SER A 487 17.43 5.51 15.92
CA SER A 487 16.18 5.36 16.67
C SER A 487 15.33 6.64 16.70
N ASP A 488 16.01 7.78 16.72
CA ASP A 488 15.41 9.07 16.95
C ASP A 488 14.86 9.72 15.67
N ILE A 489 15.07 9.10 14.49
CA ILE A 489 14.68 9.70 13.21
C ILE A 489 13.15 9.88 13.08
N GLN A 490 12.36 9.01 13.71
CA GLN A 490 10.90 9.14 13.76
C GLN A 490 10.46 10.43 14.45
N ASN A 491 11.26 10.98 15.38
CA ASN A 491 10.95 12.25 16.03
C ASN A 491 10.93 13.45 15.05
N TYR A 492 11.54 13.32 13.86
CA TYR A 492 11.53 14.36 12.82
C TYR A 492 10.34 14.22 11.84
N MET A 493 9.75 13.02 11.74
CA MET A 493 8.57 12.73 10.91
C MET A 493 7.27 12.95 11.71
N SER A 494 7.18 14.07 12.44
CA SER A 494 5.94 14.42 13.15
C SER A 494 4.84 14.75 12.15
N LEU A 495 3.59 14.33 12.42
CA LEU A 495 2.46 14.52 11.49
C LEU A 495 2.27 16.00 11.12
N SER A 496 2.46 16.93 12.06
CA SER A 496 2.39 18.36 11.77
C SER A 496 3.54 18.83 10.87
N SER A 497 4.80 18.46 11.17
CA SER A 497 5.94 18.81 10.30
C SER A 497 5.78 18.25 8.88
N VAL A 498 5.23 17.04 8.75
CA VAL A 498 4.94 16.40 7.46
C VAL A 498 3.85 17.15 6.70
N LEU A 499 2.71 17.46 7.33
CA LEU A 499 1.62 18.21 6.69
C LEU A 499 2.02 19.65 6.35
N ASP A 500 2.84 20.31 7.18
CA ASP A 500 3.45 21.62 6.87
C ASP A 500 4.36 21.53 5.63
N GLY A 501 5.12 20.44 5.49
CA GLY A 501 5.93 20.20 4.29
C GLY A 501 5.08 19.95 3.04
N LEU A 502 4.02 19.15 3.16
CA LEU A 502 3.12 18.86 2.04
C LEU A 502 2.35 20.10 1.58
N THR A 503 1.89 20.96 2.48
CA THR A 503 1.24 22.23 2.11
C THR A 503 2.21 23.21 1.44
N LYS A 504 3.46 23.32 1.91
CA LYS A 504 4.48 24.18 1.28
C LYS A 504 4.95 23.66 -0.08
N THR A 505 5.37 22.39 -0.16
CA THR A 505 5.99 21.85 -1.38
C THR A 505 4.96 21.28 -2.35
N VAL A 506 4.04 20.43 -1.91
CA VAL A 506 3.06 19.84 -2.83
C VAL A 506 2.03 20.88 -3.25
N ALA A 507 1.31 21.51 -2.30
CA ALA A 507 0.25 22.44 -2.67
C ALA A 507 0.79 23.73 -3.32
N SER A 508 1.70 24.44 -2.66
CA SER A 508 2.16 25.75 -3.16
C SER A 508 3.19 25.65 -4.29
N GLN A 509 4.25 24.84 -4.16
CA GLN A 509 5.30 24.77 -5.20
C GLN A 509 4.88 23.93 -6.42
N ALA A 510 4.35 22.71 -6.23
CA ALA A 510 3.97 21.86 -7.36
C ALA A 510 2.62 22.28 -7.98
N PHE A 511 1.54 22.36 -7.19
CA PHE A 511 0.21 22.69 -7.73
C PHE A 511 -0.07 24.19 -7.90
N GLY A 512 0.63 25.08 -7.19
CA GLY A 512 0.38 26.52 -7.25
C GLY A 512 -0.86 26.98 -6.50
N VAL A 513 -1.22 26.30 -5.41
CA VAL A 513 -2.40 26.60 -4.58
C VAL A 513 -2.06 26.69 -3.09
N GLU A 514 -2.84 27.47 -2.35
CA GLU A 514 -2.77 27.52 -0.89
C GLU A 514 -3.67 26.45 -0.29
N VAL A 515 -3.28 25.89 0.85
CA VAL A 515 -4.11 24.96 1.64
C VAL A 515 -4.16 25.48 3.06
N VAL A 516 -5.36 25.84 3.52
CA VAL A 516 -5.57 26.55 4.78
C VAL A 516 -6.53 25.79 5.70
N PRO A 517 -6.24 25.69 7.03
CA PRO A 517 -7.19 25.12 7.99
C PRO A 517 -8.55 25.82 7.99
N GLU A 518 -9.61 25.05 8.03
CA GLU A 518 -10.99 25.54 8.09
C GLU A 518 -11.75 24.86 9.24
N LYS A 519 -12.69 25.58 9.86
CA LYS A 519 -13.56 25.00 10.88
C LYS A 519 -14.68 24.21 10.22
N LEU A 520 -14.96 23.03 10.75
CA LEU A 520 -16.16 22.28 10.39
C LEU A 520 -17.40 23.04 10.85
N ALA A 521 -18.40 23.13 9.97
CA ALA A 521 -19.73 23.60 10.31
C ALA A 521 -20.45 22.59 11.23
N PRO A 522 -21.47 23.03 11.99
CA PRO A 522 -22.31 22.14 12.78
C PRO A 522 -22.89 21.01 11.92
N SER A 523 -22.77 19.77 12.40
CA SER A 523 -23.18 18.56 11.68
C SER A 523 -22.57 18.39 10.27
N GLU A 524 -21.40 18.96 9.97
CA GLU A 524 -20.73 18.72 8.67
C GLU A 524 -20.13 17.32 8.56
N THR A 525 -19.72 16.72 9.68
CA THR A 525 -19.16 15.36 9.76
C THR A 525 -19.70 14.64 11.00
N TRP A 526 -19.58 13.30 11.04
CA TRP A 526 -19.92 12.47 12.20
C TRP A 526 -18.91 12.56 13.35
N SER A 527 -17.72 13.13 13.12
CA SER A 527 -16.65 13.19 14.13
C SER A 527 -15.90 14.54 14.06
N PRO A 528 -16.55 15.65 14.44
CA PRO A 528 -16.03 17.01 14.24
C PRO A 528 -14.79 17.38 15.07
N LEU A 529 -14.35 16.50 15.98
CA LEU A 529 -13.12 16.67 16.76
C LEU A 529 -11.92 15.94 16.14
N ASN A 530 -12.15 14.76 15.55
CA ASN A 530 -11.11 13.91 15.00
C ASN A 530 -10.89 14.20 13.50
N ILE A 531 -11.95 14.52 12.77
CA ILE A 531 -11.87 14.93 11.37
C ILE A 531 -11.48 16.40 11.31
N LYS A 532 -10.51 16.73 10.45
CA LYS A 532 -10.02 18.10 10.23
C LYS A 532 -10.29 18.51 8.79
N LYS A 533 -10.68 19.76 8.54
CA LYS A 533 -10.96 20.30 7.19
C LYS A 533 -9.88 21.29 6.75
N LEU A 534 -9.47 21.20 5.50
CA LEU A 534 -8.59 22.15 4.83
C LEU A 534 -9.30 22.70 3.59
N ASN A 535 -9.32 24.01 3.40
CA ASN A 535 -9.74 24.62 2.14
C ASN A 535 -8.55 24.64 1.18
N VAL A 536 -8.77 24.23 -0.07
CA VAL A 536 -7.84 24.46 -1.18
C VAL A 536 -8.22 25.78 -1.83
N VAL A 537 -7.28 26.72 -1.86
CA VAL A 537 -7.48 28.09 -2.35
C VAL A 537 -6.61 28.35 -3.57
N SER A 538 -7.22 28.78 -4.66
CA SER A 538 -6.54 29.22 -5.88
C SER A 538 -6.98 30.64 -6.22
N ASN A 539 -6.04 31.54 -6.48
CA ASN A 539 -6.29 32.95 -6.81
C ASN A 539 -7.24 33.66 -5.81
N GLY A 540 -7.13 33.34 -4.51
CA GLY A 540 -7.96 33.92 -3.44
C GLY A 540 -9.40 33.40 -3.38
N LYS A 541 -9.74 32.33 -4.11
CA LYS A 541 -11.04 31.65 -4.05
C LYS A 541 -10.87 30.20 -3.60
N VAL A 542 -11.79 29.71 -2.75
CA VAL A 542 -11.87 28.28 -2.43
C VAL A 542 -12.30 27.52 -3.68
N VAL A 543 -11.52 26.51 -4.06
CA VAL A 543 -11.77 25.63 -5.22
C VAL A 543 -12.12 24.20 -4.82
N GLY A 544 -11.94 23.85 -3.54
CA GLY A 544 -12.36 22.57 -2.98
C GLY A 544 -11.90 22.37 -1.54
N HIS A 545 -12.14 21.17 -1.01
CA HIS A 545 -11.84 20.83 0.39
C HIS A 545 -11.09 19.50 0.52
N ILE A 546 -10.14 19.42 1.44
CA ILE A 546 -9.52 18.16 1.88
C ILE A 546 -9.95 17.90 3.33
N TYR A 547 -10.56 16.75 3.57
CA TYR A 547 -10.85 16.27 4.92
C TYR A 547 -9.78 15.25 5.32
N LEU A 548 -9.26 15.38 6.54
CA LEU A 548 -8.27 14.50 7.13
C LEU A 548 -8.96 13.64 8.19
N ASP A 549 -9.00 12.32 7.97
CA ASP A 549 -9.61 11.32 8.84
C ASP A 549 -8.57 10.27 9.24
N LEU A 550 -7.62 10.69 10.09
CA LEU A 550 -6.31 10.02 10.16
C LEU A 550 -6.13 9.02 11.30
N PHE A 551 -7.01 9.00 12.29
CA PHE A 551 -6.81 8.29 13.56
C PHE A 551 -7.76 7.10 13.73
N GLU A 552 -7.29 6.09 14.45
CA GLU A 552 -8.06 4.88 14.76
C GLU A 552 -9.31 5.17 15.60
N ARG A 553 -10.38 4.40 15.36
CA ARG A 553 -11.68 4.52 16.06
C ARG A 553 -12.28 3.14 16.30
N GLU A 554 -12.96 2.95 17.44
CA GLU A 554 -13.53 1.66 17.83
C GLU A 554 -14.55 1.07 16.83
N LYS A 555 -15.13 1.89 15.94
CA LYS A 555 -16.18 1.52 14.99
C LYS A 555 -15.80 1.58 13.50
N THR A 556 -14.53 1.72 13.13
CA THR A 556 -14.12 1.64 11.70
C THR A 556 -14.10 0.19 11.21
N GLN A 557 -15.28 -0.42 11.04
CA GLN A 557 -15.46 -1.82 10.60
C GLN A 557 -14.86 -2.12 9.22
N HIS A 558 -14.78 -1.11 8.33
CA HIS A 558 -14.42 -1.27 6.93
C HIS A 558 -12.95 -0.92 6.62
N PHE A 559 -12.14 -0.57 7.64
CA PHE A 559 -10.71 -0.43 7.46
C PHE A 559 -10.04 -1.80 7.62
N ASP A 560 -9.39 -2.26 6.55
CA ASP A 560 -8.54 -3.44 6.59
C ASP A 560 -7.47 -3.25 7.67
N ALA A 561 -7.54 -4.03 8.75
CA ALA A 561 -6.61 -3.94 9.88
C ALA A 561 -5.15 -4.17 9.46
N TYR A 562 -4.92 -4.77 8.29
CA TYR A 562 -3.60 -5.01 7.70
C TYR A 562 -3.05 -3.79 6.92
N ALA A 563 -3.83 -2.71 6.78
CA ALA A 563 -3.51 -1.54 5.96
C ALA A 563 -3.12 -0.27 6.75
N SER A 564 -2.73 -0.38 8.03
CA SER A 564 -2.42 0.78 8.91
C SER A 564 -1.26 1.69 8.45
N ASP A 565 -0.43 1.21 7.51
CA ASP A 565 0.62 1.99 6.85
C ASP A 565 0.12 2.80 5.62
N LYS A 566 -1.12 2.59 5.17
CA LYS A 566 -1.65 3.13 3.91
C LYS A 566 -2.68 4.24 4.14
N ALA A 567 -2.54 5.34 3.40
CA ALA A 567 -3.57 6.35 3.26
C ALA A 567 -4.52 6.00 2.10
N LYS A 568 -5.83 5.97 2.38
CA LYS A 568 -6.89 5.83 1.36
C LYS A 568 -7.39 7.21 0.95
N LEU A 569 -7.81 7.38 -0.30
CA LEU A 569 -8.38 8.61 -0.81
C LEU A 569 -9.81 8.37 -1.28
N HIS A 570 -10.76 9.10 -0.71
CA HIS A 570 -12.16 9.03 -1.08
C HIS A 570 -12.59 10.34 -1.76
N PRO A 571 -12.80 10.38 -3.08
CA PRO A 571 -13.30 11.56 -3.78
C PRO A 571 -14.80 11.76 -3.50
N ILE A 572 -15.21 13.00 -3.21
CA ILE A 572 -16.58 13.36 -2.87
C ILE A 572 -16.98 14.63 -3.63
N SER A 573 -18.16 14.62 -4.26
CA SER A 573 -18.69 15.78 -4.96
C SER A 573 -19.57 16.61 -4.02
N GLY A 574 -19.07 17.74 -3.52
CA GLY A 574 -19.82 18.60 -2.60
C GLY A 574 -21.05 19.24 -3.26
N GLU A 575 -22.11 19.48 -2.48
CA GLU A 575 -23.38 20.05 -2.98
C GLU A 575 -23.23 21.43 -3.64
N ASN A 576 -22.23 22.21 -3.22
CA ASN A 576 -21.94 23.54 -3.77
C ASN A 576 -21.20 23.48 -5.13
N GLY A 577 -21.07 22.30 -5.76
CA GLY A 577 -20.26 22.06 -6.96
C GLY A 577 -18.75 22.04 -6.71
N LEU A 578 -18.29 22.31 -5.48
CA LEU A 578 -16.89 22.22 -5.09
C LEU A 578 -16.48 20.76 -4.86
N LYS A 579 -15.35 20.37 -5.47
CA LYS A 579 -14.78 19.03 -5.27
C LYS A 579 -14.18 18.90 -3.87
N SER A 580 -14.38 17.74 -3.27
CA SER A 580 -13.86 17.41 -1.96
C SER A 580 -13.15 16.06 -1.99
N ALA A 581 -12.21 15.86 -1.09
CA ALA A 581 -11.55 14.56 -0.93
C ALA A 581 -11.28 14.25 0.53
N VAL A 582 -11.45 12.99 0.94
CA VAL A 582 -11.13 12.52 2.28
C VAL A 582 -9.87 11.68 2.23
N ILE A 583 -8.87 12.05 3.02
CA ILE A 583 -7.67 11.24 3.24
C ILE A 583 -7.87 10.48 4.54
N GLN A 584 -8.06 9.16 4.44
CA GLN A 584 -8.25 8.27 5.58
C GLN A 584 -6.95 7.54 5.92
N MET A 585 -6.59 7.50 7.20
CA MET A 585 -5.51 6.65 7.74
C MET A 585 -5.97 5.97 9.04
N ASN A 586 -5.24 4.96 9.50
CA ASN A 586 -5.44 4.33 10.80
C ASN A 586 -4.19 4.52 11.68
N LEU A 587 -3.87 5.79 12.00
CA LEU A 587 -2.80 6.12 12.94
C LEU A 587 -3.28 5.81 14.36
N GLY A 588 -2.44 5.12 15.15
CA GLY A 588 -2.77 4.75 16.53
C GLY A 588 -3.10 5.96 17.40
N ASP A 589 -4.08 5.79 18.29
CA ASP A 589 -4.65 6.88 19.08
C ASP A 589 -3.68 7.43 20.15
N HIS A 590 -3.90 8.68 20.54
CA HIS A 590 -3.04 9.40 21.47
C HIS A 590 -3.27 8.96 22.92
N ILE A 591 -2.21 8.45 23.55
CA ILE A 591 -2.09 8.54 25.01
C ILE A 591 -1.11 9.68 25.34
N TYR A 592 -1.62 10.73 26.01
CA TYR A 592 -0.87 11.87 26.57
C TYR A 592 -0.20 12.86 25.58
N SER A 593 -0.98 13.45 24.66
CA SER A 593 -0.65 14.71 23.94
C SER A 593 0.68 14.80 23.18
N VAL A 594 1.38 13.69 22.96
CA VAL A 594 2.57 13.66 22.11
C VAL A 594 2.14 13.65 20.64
N SER A 595 2.68 14.58 19.84
CA SER A 595 2.49 14.61 18.39
C SER A 595 2.83 13.26 17.77
N ASN A 596 1.86 12.69 17.04
CA ASN A 596 2.04 11.40 16.36
C ASN A 596 3.20 11.51 15.35
N THR A 597 4.10 10.53 15.43
CA THR A 597 5.25 10.38 14.53
C THR A 597 4.94 9.30 13.51
N LEU A 598 5.04 9.66 12.24
CA LEU A 598 4.82 8.73 11.14
C LEU A 598 6.04 7.81 10.98
N ASN A 599 5.80 6.56 10.64
CA ASN A 599 6.84 5.73 10.03
C ASN A 599 7.02 6.11 8.54
N LEU A 600 8.11 5.65 7.90
CA LEU A 600 8.42 6.02 6.52
C LEU A 600 7.34 5.56 5.50
N LYS A 601 6.67 4.42 5.73
CA LYS A 601 5.58 3.95 4.85
C LYS A 601 4.35 4.87 4.96
N GLN A 602 3.96 5.21 6.20
CA GLN A 602 2.88 6.17 6.48
C GLN A 602 3.17 7.55 5.86
N PHE A 603 4.40 8.05 5.98
CA PHE A 603 4.81 9.32 5.37
C PHE A 603 4.74 9.28 3.83
N LYS A 604 5.29 8.24 3.20
CA LYS A 604 5.17 8.04 1.74
C LYS A 604 3.69 8.00 1.32
N SER A 605 2.87 7.18 1.99
CA SER A 605 1.46 7.02 1.63
C SER A 605 0.61 8.28 1.82
N LEU A 606 0.81 9.03 2.92
CA LEU A 606 0.16 10.33 3.15
C LEU A 606 0.56 11.36 2.07
N SER A 607 1.85 11.40 1.70
CA SER A 607 2.35 12.28 0.64
C SER A 607 1.67 12.00 -0.70
N GLY A 608 1.56 10.72 -1.06
CA GLY A 608 0.84 10.26 -2.26
C GLY A 608 -0.64 10.63 -2.25
N ALA A 609 -1.36 10.33 -1.17
CA ALA A 609 -2.78 10.63 -1.04
C ALA A 609 -3.06 12.15 -1.06
N PHE A 610 -2.18 12.96 -0.47
CA PHE A 610 -2.29 14.42 -0.49
C PHE A 610 -2.11 15.01 -1.90
N GLY A 611 -1.10 14.55 -2.64
CA GLY A 611 -0.93 14.92 -4.05
C GLY A 611 -2.09 14.48 -4.94
N GLN A 612 -2.61 13.27 -4.71
CA GLN A 612 -3.77 12.73 -5.42
C GLN A 612 -5.07 13.50 -5.08
N ALA A 613 -5.25 13.96 -3.84
CA ALA A 613 -6.37 14.81 -3.42
C ALA A 613 -6.35 16.18 -4.11
N LEU A 614 -5.18 16.83 -4.21
CA LEU A 614 -5.03 18.10 -4.94
C LEU A 614 -5.28 17.92 -6.43
N PHE A 615 -4.81 16.82 -7.02
CA PHE A 615 -5.10 16.47 -8.41
C PHE A 615 -6.61 16.29 -8.65
N HIS A 616 -7.36 15.70 -7.71
CA HIS A 616 -8.83 15.61 -7.80
C HIS A 616 -9.50 16.98 -7.84
N ILE A 617 -9.15 17.83 -6.87
CA ILE A 617 -9.79 19.12 -6.66
C ILE A 617 -9.53 20.07 -7.84
N LEU A 618 -8.33 20.01 -8.43
CA LEU A 618 -7.89 20.93 -9.47
C LEU A 618 -8.12 20.42 -10.90
N SER A 619 -8.39 19.12 -11.09
CA SER A 619 -8.79 18.59 -12.41
C SER A 619 -10.16 19.14 -12.81
N GLN A 620 -10.40 19.37 -14.10
CA GLN A 620 -11.72 19.81 -14.57
C GLN A 620 -12.78 18.69 -14.49
N SER A 621 -12.47 17.47 -14.98
CA SER A 621 -13.37 16.31 -14.90
C SER A 621 -13.52 15.78 -13.47
N SER A 622 -14.71 15.32 -13.08
CA SER A 622 -14.92 14.56 -11.83
C SER A 622 -14.33 13.16 -11.89
N SER A 623 -14.30 12.53 -13.08
CA SER A 623 -13.80 11.18 -13.30
C SER A 623 -12.27 11.03 -13.31
N ALA A 624 -11.54 12.15 -13.28
CA ALA A 624 -10.08 12.18 -13.28
C ALA A 624 -9.44 11.44 -12.08
N VAL A 625 -10.19 11.20 -11.00
CA VAL A 625 -9.72 10.51 -9.78
C VAL A 625 -10.66 9.37 -9.39
N SER A 626 -11.04 8.53 -10.35
CA SER A 626 -11.25 7.13 -9.99
C SER A 626 -9.94 6.57 -9.39
N GLU A 627 -10.03 5.71 -8.37
CA GLU A 627 -8.86 4.91 -7.94
C GLU A 627 -8.31 4.03 -9.09
N THR A 628 -9.14 3.79 -10.12
CA THR A 628 -8.76 3.09 -11.35
C THR A 628 -8.13 4.00 -12.42
N ASN A 629 -8.09 5.33 -12.28
CA ASN A 629 -7.51 6.20 -13.30
C ASN A 629 -5.97 6.15 -13.29
N LEU A 630 -5.34 5.76 -14.40
CA LEU A 630 -3.88 5.63 -14.52
C LEU A 630 -3.10 6.92 -14.18
N LEU A 631 -3.54 8.08 -14.66
CA LEU A 631 -2.86 9.35 -14.41
C LEU A 631 -2.94 9.76 -12.93
N SER A 632 -4.10 9.59 -12.29
CA SER A 632 -4.29 9.77 -10.85
C SER A 632 -3.35 8.88 -10.03
N LYS A 633 -3.21 7.60 -10.42
CA LYS A 633 -2.25 6.68 -9.81
C LYS A 633 -0.80 7.12 -10.02
N VAL A 634 -0.42 7.57 -11.22
CA VAL A 634 0.93 8.09 -11.50
C VAL A 634 1.23 9.29 -10.61
N VAL A 635 0.32 10.27 -10.53
CA VAL A 635 0.47 11.45 -9.66
C VAL A 635 0.63 11.05 -8.20
N ARG A 636 -0.20 10.11 -7.71
CA ARG A 636 -0.03 9.53 -6.37
C ARG A 636 1.38 8.96 -6.19
N LYS A 637 1.84 8.10 -7.09
CA LYS A 637 3.15 7.43 -7.02
C LYS A 637 4.35 8.35 -7.18
N VAL A 638 4.20 9.48 -7.86
CA VAL A 638 5.20 10.56 -7.89
C VAL A 638 5.33 11.21 -6.51
N PHE A 639 4.22 11.49 -5.82
CA PHE A 639 4.27 12.08 -4.49
C PHE A 639 4.56 11.08 -3.36
N GLU A 640 4.30 9.78 -3.53
CA GLU A 640 4.81 8.73 -2.61
C GLU A 640 6.35 8.68 -2.56
N ARG A 641 7.03 9.23 -3.58
CA ARG A 641 8.50 9.37 -3.64
C ARG A 641 9.04 10.63 -2.99
N LEU A 642 8.20 11.58 -2.55
CA LEU A 642 8.66 12.84 -1.97
C LEU A 642 9.66 12.69 -0.79
N PRO A 643 9.55 11.66 0.09
CA PRO A 643 10.58 11.37 1.10
C PRO A 643 11.95 10.90 0.55
N GLN A 644 12.11 10.71 -0.76
CA GLN A 644 13.39 10.49 -1.45
C GLN A 644 14.08 11.80 -1.88
N ASN A 645 13.42 12.95 -1.78
CA ASN A 645 14.05 14.25 -2.01
C ASN A 645 14.70 14.74 -0.70
N THR A 646 16.04 14.69 -0.64
CA THR A 646 16.83 15.11 0.53
C THR A 646 16.62 16.58 0.88
N GLU A 647 16.45 17.46 -0.11
CA GLU A 647 16.26 18.90 0.09
C GLU A 647 14.87 19.21 0.66
N PHE A 648 13.83 18.49 0.20
CA PHE A 648 12.50 18.54 0.80
C PHE A 648 12.52 18.13 2.27
N LEU A 649 13.24 17.05 2.62
CA LEU A 649 13.39 16.60 4.02
C LEU A 649 14.07 17.69 4.86
N LEU A 650 15.20 18.23 4.39
CA LEU A 650 15.97 19.29 5.05
C LEU A 650 15.16 20.58 5.26
N ALA A 651 14.36 20.99 4.28
CA ALA A 651 13.60 22.23 4.31
C ALA A 651 12.35 22.17 5.22
N ASN A 652 11.78 20.97 5.42
CA ASN A 652 10.45 20.83 6.03
C ASN A 652 10.42 20.02 7.33
N LEU A 653 11.32 19.06 7.54
CA LEU A 653 11.29 18.21 8.74
C LEU A 653 12.07 18.80 9.91
N SER A 654 11.46 18.71 11.09
CA SER A 654 12.01 19.22 12.34
C SER A 654 11.62 18.31 13.51
N HIS A 655 12.53 18.21 14.49
CA HIS A 655 12.37 17.36 15.65
C HIS A 655 11.18 17.81 16.51
N ARG A 656 10.23 16.90 16.76
CA ARG A 656 8.94 17.19 17.43
C ARG A 656 9.05 18.00 18.73
N GLY A 657 10.07 17.71 19.54
CA GLY A 657 10.39 18.42 20.79
C GLY A 657 11.20 19.70 20.57
N SER A 658 12.51 19.57 20.40
CA SER A 658 13.48 20.68 20.24
C SER A 658 13.31 21.61 19.02
N LYS A 659 12.41 21.28 18.08
CA LYS A 659 12.16 22.00 16.81
C LYS A 659 13.39 22.21 15.90
N GLN A 660 14.51 21.55 16.19
CA GLN A 660 15.70 21.60 15.34
C GLN A 660 15.43 20.93 13.99
N PRO A 661 15.99 21.42 12.87
CA PRO A 661 15.84 20.80 11.56
C PRO A 661 16.45 19.39 11.54
N ILE A 662 15.98 18.54 10.61
CA ILE A 662 16.55 17.20 10.44
C ILE A 662 18.05 17.27 10.09
N PRO A 663 18.93 16.46 10.74
CA PRO A 663 20.32 16.36 10.35
C PRO A 663 20.47 15.87 8.90
N GLU A 664 21.45 16.41 8.18
CA GLU A 664 21.72 16.06 6.78
C GLU A 664 22.03 14.56 6.59
N GLU A 665 22.69 13.93 7.56
CA GLU A 665 22.90 12.48 7.60
C GLU A 665 21.57 11.72 7.63
N TYR A 666 20.63 12.15 8.47
CA TYR A 666 19.32 11.51 8.64
C TYR A 666 18.45 11.71 7.40
N ALA A 667 18.50 12.92 6.82
CA ALA A 667 17.83 13.21 5.56
C ALA A 667 18.35 12.31 4.42
N ARG A 668 19.68 12.15 4.29
CA ARG A 668 20.28 11.22 3.32
C ARG A 668 19.86 9.77 3.56
N GLN A 669 19.92 9.30 4.81
CA GLN A 669 19.56 7.92 5.16
C GLN A 669 18.08 7.62 4.85
N LEU A 670 17.15 8.55 5.11
CA LEU A 670 15.76 8.42 4.70
C LEU A 670 15.61 8.40 3.18
N SER A 671 16.28 9.30 2.47
CA SER A 671 16.11 9.45 1.02
C SER A 671 16.64 8.24 0.24
N THR A 672 17.70 7.59 0.72
CA THR A 672 18.25 6.36 0.14
C THR A 672 17.68 5.07 0.74
N THR A 673 16.66 5.12 1.61
CA THR A 673 16.04 3.89 2.14
C THR A 673 15.15 3.25 1.05
N PRO A 674 15.45 2.03 0.56
CA PRO A 674 14.68 1.41 -0.51
C PRO A 674 13.27 1.03 -0.04
N THR A 675 12.33 0.89 -0.98
CA THR A 675 10.91 0.63 -0.70
C THR A 675 10.54 -0.85 -0.59
N GLN A 676 11.19 -1.71 -1.39
CA GLN A 676 10.90 -3.14 -1.56
C GLN A 676 12.15 -3.88 -2.07
N TYR A 677 12.27 -5.19 -1.83
CA TYR A 677 13.45 -5.96 -2.28
C TYR A 677 13.41 -6.19 -3.80
N PRO A 678 14.56 -6.27 -4.49
CA PRO A 678 14.59 -6.65 -5.91
C PRO A 678 13.83 -7.94 -6.23
N LEU A 679 13.86 -8.96 -5.35
CA LEU A 679 13.14 -10.22 -5.58
C LEU A 679 11.62 -10.10 -5.38
N GLU A 680 11.14 -9.15 -4.57
CA GLU A 680 9.71 -8.83 -4.46
C GLU A 680 9.21 -8.18 -5.77
N LEU A 681 10.04 -7.34 -6.40
CA LEU A 681 9.79 -6.83 -7.74
C LEU A 681 9.79 -7.93 -8.80
N VAL A 682 10.71 -8.90 -8.75
CA VAL A 682 10.69 -10.05 -9.69
C VAL A 682 9.37 -10.81 -9.61
N GLN A 683 8.83 -11.01 -8.40
CA GLN A 683 7.49 -11.58 -8.23
C GLN A 683 6.41 -10.73 -8.91
N GLN A 684 6.45 -9.39 -8.77
CA GLN A 684 5.52 -8.50 -9.46
C GLN A 684 5.64 -8.59 -10.99
N MET A 685 6.85 -8.67 -11.53
CA MET A 685 7.12 -8.81 -12.96
C MET A 685 6.55 -10.12 -13.51
N VAL A 686 6.71 -11.24 -12.79
CA VAL A 686 6.18 -12.53 -13.23
C VAL A 686 4.66 -12.57 -13.21
N TYR A 687 3.99 -12.08 -12.15
CA TYR A 687 2.51 -12.01 -12.13
C TYR A 687 1.96 -11.03 -13.18
N SER A 688 2.67 -9.93 -13.48
CA SER A 688 2.33 -9.00 -14.57
C SER A 688 2.33 -9.68 -15.93
N LEU A 689 3.39 -10.44 -16.23
CA LEU A 689 3.50 -11.18 -17.48
C LEU A 689 2.54 -12.38 -17.52
N PHE A 690 2.28 -13.03 -16.40
CA PHE A 690 1.34 -14.15 -16.35
C PHE A 690 -0.08 -13.71 -16.73
N GLU A 691 -0.56 -12.59 -16.19
CA GLU A 691 -1.85 -12.01 -16.60
C GLU A 691 -1.87 -11.69 -18.11
N LEU A 692 -0.79 -11.11 -18.65
CA LEU A 692 -0.71 -10.77 -20.08
C LEU A 692 -0.63 -11.99 -21.01
N GLU A 693 0.05 -13.07 -20.61
CA GLU A 693 0.19 -14.29 -21.41
C GLU A 693 -1.05 -15.18 -21.32
N VAL A 694 -1.65 -15.33 -20.14
CA VAL A 694 -2.70 -16.32 -19.88
C VAL A 694 -4.02 -16.02 -20.60
N PHE A 695 -4.30 -14.74 -20.88
CA PHE A 695 -5.49 -14.31 -21.61
C PHE A 695 -5.28 -14.14 -23.12
N LYS A 696 -4.12 -14.47 -23.68
CA LYS A 696 -3.95 -14.50 -25.14
C LYS A 696 -4.85 -15.58 -25.77
N PRO A 697 -5.22 -15.47 -27.05
CA PRO A 697 -5.84 -16.59 -27.77
C PRO A 697 -4.87 -17.78 -27.75
N ILE A 698 -5.22 -18.84 -27.02
CA ILE A 698 -4.32 -19.97 -26.80
C ILE A 698 -4.48 -20.97 -27.95
N ASP A 699 -3.48 -21.08 -28.82
CA ASP A 699 -3.46 -22.07 -29.92
C ASP A 699 -3.59 -23.50 -29.39
N ALA A 700 -4.32 -24.36 -30.11
CA ALA A 700 -4.83 -25.66 -29.65
C ALA A 700 -3.80 -26.71 -29.15
N SER A 701 -2.49 -26.41 -29.17
CA SER A 701 -1.42 -27.17 -28.53
C SER A 701 -1.16 -26.70 -27.09
N GLN A 702 -2.22 -26.43 -26.32
CA GLN A 702 -2.16 -25.52 -25.17
C GLN A 702 -1.34 -26.03 -23.97
N SER A 703 -0.48 -25.16 -23.46
CA SER A 703 0.06 -25.27 -22.10
C SER A 703 -0.98 -24.82 -21.08
N THR A 704 -1.10 -25.54 -19.96
CA THR A 704 -1.99 -25.14 -18.86
C THR A 704 -1.57 -23.80 -18.23
N PRO A 705 -2.47 -23.08 -17.51
CA PRO A 705 -2.10 -21.83 -16.84
C PRO A 705 -0.88 -21.96 -15.91
N ILE A 706 -0.72 -23.10 -15.23
CA ILE A 706 0.46 -23.36 -14.39
C ILE A 706 1.75 -23.59 -15.21
N GLU A 707 1.66 -24.18 -16.41
CA GLU A 707 2.80 -24.29 -17.33
C GLU A 707 3.21 -22.91 -17.88
N ILE A 708 2.24 -22.05 -18.21
CA ILE A 708 2.51 -20.65 -18.60
C ILE A 708 3.26 -19.93 -17.48
N LEU A 709 2.78 -20.03 -16.23
CA LEU A 709 3.46 -19.46 -15.07
C LEU A 709 4.87 -20.04 -14.90
N SER A 710 5.04 -21.37 -14.94
CA SER A 710 6.33 -22.05 -14.81
C SER A 710 7.31 -21.69 -15.93
N SER A 711 6.82 -21.44 -17.15
CA SER A 711 7.59 -20.95 -18.30
C SER A 711 8.06 -19.50 -18.11
N ILE A 712 7.25 -18.65 -17.46
CA ILE A 712 7.68 -17.29 -17.09
C ILE A 712 8.71 -17.36 -15.93
N GLU A 713 8.46 -18.14 -14.88
CA GLU A 713 9.43 -18.37 -13.80
C GLU A 713 10.80 -18.85 -14.35
N SER A 714 10.77 -19.76 -15.33
CA SER A 714 11.97 -20.29 -16.00
C SER A 714 12.75 -19.24 -16.78
N ARG A 715 12.10 -18.16 -17.20
CA ARG A 715 12.73 -17.02 -17.89
C ARG A 715 13.20 -15.93 -16.93
N PHE A 716 12.68 -15.87 -15.71
CA PHE A 716 12.91 -14.77 -14.76
C PHE A 716 13.67 -15.19 -13.50
N CYS A 717 13.17 -16.14 -12.71
CA CYS A 717 13.69 -16.39 -11.36
C CYS A 717 14.41 -17.74 -11.16
N LYS A 718 14.09 -18.76 -11.97
CA LYS A 718 14.78 -20.07 -11.92
C LYS A 718 16.16 -19.98 -12.61
N PRO A 719 17.17 -20.75 -12.16
CA PRO A 719 17.13 -21.74 -11.08
C PRO A 719 17.32 -21.16 -9.68
N TYR A 720 17.47 -19.84 -9.52
CA TYR A 720 17.89 -19.21 -8.26
C TYR A 720 16.79 -19.15 -7.18
N THR A 721 15.52 -19.05 -7.59
CA THR A 721 14.38 -19.05 -6.68
C THR A 721 13.06 -19.40 -7.38
N GLN A 722 11.98 -19.50 -6.60
CA GLN A 722 10.61 -19.82 -7.04
C GLN A 722 9.64 -18.80 -6.46
N LEU A 723 8.49 -18.57 -7.12
CA LEU A 723 7.51 -17.61 -6.63
C LEU A 723 6.85 -18.04 -5.31
N ILE A 724 6.23 -17.06 -4.68
CA ILE A 724 5.37 -17.27 -3.52
C ILE A 724 3.92 -17.41 -3.98
N PRO A 725 3.18 -18.44 -3.51
CA PRO A 725 1.75 -18.60 -3.74
C PRO A 725 0.93 -17.35 -3.38
N ASN A 726 0.46 -16.61 -4.38
CA ASN A 726 -0.44 -15.47 -4.19
C ASN A 726 -1.89 -15.87 -4.46
N ILE A 727 -2.57 -16.41 -3.45
CA ILE A 727 -3.97 -16.88 -3.59
C ILE A 727 -4.91 -15.69 -3.89
N SER A 728 -4.66 -14.53 -3.26
CA SER A 728 -5.40 -13.29 -3.49
C SER A 728 -5.30 -12.76 -4.94
N PHE A 729 -4.27 -13.17 -5.70
CA PHE A 729 -4.19 -12.86 -7.13
C PHE A 729 -5.34 -13.51 -7.91
N PHE A 730 -5.58 -14.81 -7.70
CA PHE A 730 -6.63 -15.54 -8.42
C PHE A 730 -8.04 -15.15 -7.97
N SER A 731 -8.28 -15.04 -6.66
CA SER A 731 -9.62 -14.79 -6.09
C SER A 731 -10.10 -13.35 -6.23
N LYS A 732 -9.20 -12.36 -6.09
CA LYS A 732 -9.58 -10.94 -5.96
C LYS A 732 -9.12 -10.06 -7.10
N ARG A 733 -8.11 -10.46 -7.89
CA ARG A 733 -7.48 -9.60 -8.89
C ARG A 733 -7.66 -10.08 -10.33
N LEU A 734 -7.32 -11.33 -10.65
CA LEU A 734 -7.17 -11.81 -12.04
C LEU A 734 -8.45 -11.57 -12.87
N PHE A 735 -9.59 -12.02 -12.35
CA PHE A 735 -10.90 -11.94 -13.03
C PHE A 735 -11.76 -10.73 -12.61
N ASN A 736 -11.27 -9.87 -11.71
CA ASN A 736 -12.06 -8.77 -11.17
C ASN A 736 -11.98 -7.53 -12.07
N LEU A 737 -13.12 -7.09 -12.63
CA LEU A 737 -13.21 -5.94 -13.53
C LEU A 737 -13.06 -4.58 -12.83
N GLU A 738 -13.32 -4.48 -11.52
CA GLU A 738 -12.97 -3.29 -10.73
C GLU A 738 -11.47 -3.23 -10.43
N SER A 739 -10.78 -4.39 -10.45
CA SER A 739 -9.34 -4.43 -10.25
C SER A 739 -8.59 -4.01 -11.50
N GLN A 740 -7.59 -3.16 -11.30
CA GLN A 740 -6.61 -2.87 -12.33
C GLN A 740 -5.82 -4.14 -12.70
N PRO A 741 -5.44 -4.29 -13.98
CA PRO A 741 -4.43 -5.25 -14.40
C PRO A 741 -3.15 -5.07 -13.57
N TYR A 742 -2.58 -6.18 -13.13
CA TYR A 742 -1.40 -6.25 -12.30
C TYR A 742 -0.20 -5.54 -12.96
N TYR A 743 -0.06 -5.70 -14.28
CA TYR A 743 0.99 -5.06 -15.08
C TYR A 743 0.92 -3.52 -15.05
N SER A 744 -0.30 -2.96 -14.95
CA SER A 744 -0.53 -1.51 -14.91
C SER A 744 -0.08 -0.87 -13.58
N GLU A 745 -0.10 -1.63 -12.47
CA GLU A 745 0.47 -1.17 -11.19
C GLU A 745 1.99 -0.99 -11.31
N LEU A 746 2.69 -1.96 -11.92
CA LEU A 746 4.13 -1.90 -12.13
C LEU A 746 4.51 -0.82 -13.17
N TYR A 747 3.74 -0.67 -14.24
CA TYR A 747 3.92 0.44 -15.20
C TYR A 747 3.79 1.81 -14.50
N THR A 748 2.82 1.97 -13.59
CA THR A 748 2.62 3.20 -12.81
C THR A 748 3.86 3.55 -11.98
N GLU A 749 4.47 2.57 -11.29
CA GLU A 749 5.68 2.79 -10.50
C GLU A 749 6.86 3.26 -11.36
N ILE A 750 7.06 2.63 -12.52
CA ILE A 750 8.16 2.96 -13.43
C ILE A 750 8.00 4.36 -14.03
N VAL A 751 6.79 4.71 -14.47
CA VAL A 751 6.46 6.07 -14.93
C VAL A 751 6.69 7.09 -13.82
N ALA A 752 6.25 6.80 -12.60
CA ALA A 752 6.39 7.71 -11.47
C ALA A 752 7.84 7.93 -11.05
N ALA A 753 8.69 6.89 -11.07
CA ALA A 753 10.12 7.00 -10.84
C ALA A 753 10.80 7.93 -11.85
N HIS A 754 10.48 7.78 -13.14
CA HIS A 754 11.04 8.63 -14.19
C HIS A 754 10.58 10.10 -14.06
N ILE A 755 9.28 10.35 -13.81
CA ILE A 755 8.77 11.72 -13.59
C ILE A 755 9.41 12.35 -12.34
N PHE A 756 9.52 11.59 -11.24
CA PHE A 756 10.14 12.06 -10.00
C PHE A 756 11.62 12.42 -10.21
N ALA A 757 12.39 11.52 -10.82
CA ALA A 757 13.80 11.75 -11.11
C ALA A 757 14.03 12.97 -12.03
N SER A 758 13.19 13.17 -13.04
CA SER A 758 13.32 14.24 -14.05
C SER A 758 12.72 15.60 -13.67
N GLY A 759 11.99 15.71 -12.54
CA GLY A 759 11.27 16.95 -12.20
C GLY A 759 10.96 17.23 -10.72
N LEU A 760 11.23 16.30 -9.79
CA LEU A 760 10.99 16.49 -8.35
C LEU A 760 12.19 16.05 -7.47
N SER A 761 13.29 15.59 -8.05
CA SER A 761 14.46 15.07 -7.32
C SER A 761 15.35 16.14 -6.70
N GLY A 762 15.31 17.37 -7.21
CA GLY A 762 16.02 18.56 -6.70
C GLY A 762 15.10 19.66 -6.20
N SER A 763 15.63 20.88 -6.08
CA SER A 763 14.96 22.04 -5.48
C SER A 763 14.01 22.77 -6.41
N ASP A 764 14.30 22.75 -7.72
CA ASP A 764 13.47 23.42 -8.72
C ASP A 764 12.37 22.49 -9.26
N MET A 765 11.15 22.68 -8.76
CA MET A 765 9.94 22.01 -9.24
C MET A 765 9.23 22.79 -10.36
N SER A 766 9.78 23.91 -10.86
CA SER A 766 9.09 24.79 -11.82
C SER A 766 8.69 24.07 -13.12
N LYS A 767 9.57 23.21 -13.65
CA LYS A 767 9.31 22.37 -14.83
C LYS A 767 8.13 21.42 -14.59
N PHE A 768 8.16 20.67 -13.49
CA PHE A 768 7.08 19.75 -13.14
C PHE A 768 5.76 20.50 -12.88
N SER A 769 5.79 21.61 -12.13
CA SER A 769 4.61 22.46 -11.89
C SER A 769 3.99 22.97 -13.19
N SER A 770 4.83 23.35 -14.17
CA SER A 770 4.37 23.84 -15.48
C SER A 770 3.71 22.71 -16.30
N SER A 771 4.33 21.53 -16.37
CA SER A 771 3.73 20.36 -17.03
C SER A 771 2.44 19.91 -16.32
N LEU A 772 2.41 19.92 -15.00
CA LEU A 772 1.24 19.54 -14.19
C LEU A 772 0.07 20.52 -14.38
N LYS A 773 0.33 21.83 -14.40
CA LYS A 773 -0.68 22.86 -14.74
C LYS A 773 -1.23 22.67 -16.15
N SER A 774 -0.35 22.37 -17.12
CA SER A 774 -0.77 22.03 -18.49
C SER A 774 -1.72 20.82 -18.48
N VAL A 775 -1.33 19.71 -17.83
CA VAL A 775 -2.16 18.51 -17.70
C VAL A 775 -3.52 18.82 -17.05
N LEU A 776 -3.55 19.51 -15.90
CA LEU A 776 -4.78 19.91 -15.19
C LEU A 776 -5.70 20.81 -16.02
N SER A 777 -5.13 21.64 -16.92
CA SER A 777 -5.87 22.52 -17.82
C SER A 777 -6.41 21.81 -19.07
N THR A 778 -5.79 20.69 -19.47
CA THR A 778 -6.26 19.84 -20.56
C THR A 778 -7.19 18.73 -20.07
N GLU A 779 -7.78 17.97 -20.99
CA GLU A 779 -8.70 16.87 -20.71
C GLU A 779 -8.00 15.63 -20.09
N ALA A 780 -7.42 15.79 -18.90
CA ALA A 780 -6.70 14.76 -18.16
C ALA A 780 -7.49 13.44 -17.93
N ALA A 781 -8.82 13.49 -18.06
CA ALA A 781 -9.71 12.34 -17.96
C ALA A 781 -10.03 11.64 -19.29
N THR A 782 -9.92 12.32 -20.45
CA THR A 782 -10.15 11.70 -21.77
C THR A 782 -8.85 11.22 -22.39
N LYS A 783 -7.68 11.72 -21.95
CA LYS A 783 -6.36 11.35 -22.48
C LYS A 783 -5.25 11.21 -21.42
N PRO A 784 -5.35 10.26 -20.47
CA PRO A 784 -4.30 10.00 -19.48
C PRO A 784 -2.93 9.65 -20.09
N LEU A 785 -2.84 8.97 -21.23
CA LEU A 785 -1.53 8.66 -21.84
C LEU A 785 -0.81 9.90 -22.36
N GLU A 786 -1.47 10.74 -23.17
CA GLU A 786 -0.87 12.00 -23.63
C GLU A 786 -0.46 12.88 -22.45
N SER A 787 -1.24 12.86 -21.37
CA SER A 787 -0.94 13.56 -20.12
C SER A 787 0.30 12.99 -19.42
N ILE A 788 0.47 11.66 -19.39
CA ILE A 788 1.67 11.00 -18.88
C ILE A 788 2.90 11.32 -19.73
N THR A 789 2.79 11.28 -21.07
CA THR A 789 3.86 11.70 -22.00
C THR A 789 4.27 13.16 -21.76
N LYS A 790 3.32 14.07 -21.52
CA LYS A 790 3.61 15.48 -21.15
C LYS A 790 4.32 15.64 -19.80
N LEU A 791 4.02 14.79 -18.81
CA LEU A 791 4.72 14.80 -17.51
C LEU A 791 6.12 14.17 -17.59
N LEU A 792 6.27 13.10 -18.38
CA LEU A 792 7.55 12.45 -18.65
C LEU A 792 8.49 13.34 -19.47
N GLY A 793 7.95 14.05 -20.46
CA GLY A 793 8.75 14.69 -21.51
C GLY A 793 9.38 13.69 -22.49
N ALA A 794 8.85 12.46 -22.55
CA ALA A 794 9.33 11.36 -23.38
C ALA A 794 8.17 10.41 -23.73
N ASP A 795 8.25 9.75 -24.89
CA ASP A 795 7.21 8.84 -25.40
C ASP A 795 7.03 7.57 -24.55
N ARG A 796 8.06 7.19 -23.78
CA ARG A 796 8.13 5.96 -22.98
C ARG A 796 8.86 6.24 -21.66
N PRO A 797 8.51 5.56 -20.56
CA PRO A 797 9.26 5.67 -19.33
C PRO A 797 10.58 4.88 -19.40
N ASP A 798 11.62 5.40 -18.76
CA ASP A 798 12.92 4.72 -18.62
C ASP A 798 12.93 3.90 -17.32
N ALA A 799 13.04 2.57 -17.45
CA ALA A 799 13.04 1.64 -16.32
C ALA A 799 14.28 1.78 -15.40
N THR A 800 15.38 2.38 -15.87
CA THR A 800 16.62 2.51 -15.08
C THR A 800 16.45 3.43 -13.87
N PHE A 801 15.54 4.40 -13.91
CA PHE A 801 15.22 5.22 -12.72
C PHE A 801 14.61 4.38 -11.61
N PHE A 802 13.62 3.54 -11.94
CA PHE A 802 12.98 2.65 -10.96
C PHE A 802 13.93 1.55 -10.47
N ALA A 803 14.79 1.01 -11.34
CA ALA A 803 15.81 0.05 -10.93
C ALA A 803 16.78 0.66 -9.89
N LYS A 804 17.22 1.91 -10.09
CA LYS A 804 18.08 2.65 -9.14
C LYS A 804 17.41 2.99 -7.81
N GLU A 805 16.07 3.03 -7.73
CA GLU A 805 15.34 3.24 -6.47
C GLU A 805 15.29 1.97 -5.59
N ILE A 806 15.56 0.80 -6.17
CA ILE A 806 15.39 -0.53 -5.56
C ILE A 806 16.73 -1.17 -5.19
N GLN A 807 17.83 -0.76 -5.84
CA GLN A 807 19.20 -1.24 -5.64
C GLN A 807 19.97 -0.49 -4.54
#